data_AF-A0A640TS00-F1
#
_entry.id   AF-A0A640TS00-F1
#
_cell.length_a   1.000
_cell.length_b   1.000
_cell.length_c   1.000
_cell.angle_alpha   90.00
_cell.angle_beta   90.00
_cell.angle_gamma   90.00
#
_symmetry.space_group_name_H-M   'P 1'
#
loop_
_entity.id
_entity.type
_entity.pdbx_description
1 polymer ?
#
loop_
_entity_poly.entity_id
_entity_poly.type
_entity_poly.pdbx_seq_one_letter_code
_entity_poly.pdbx_strand_id
1 'polypeptide(L)'
;MTDARDAELHASASRLLNGLTASGRAGDVFFVAGPPAAGKSRTLELVRRRMPEAALIDCVGLRADEVILQVLDVCGVQRPHSVAKENLDALVKGIRGDHTVLLTNVQWAGTLRTTDEPGRIRRAAFRMGRAKRSRIRLALETAEPQPGQADEPPQLIRLGSGNLFSAPEGLAPEIQALALAEYPVVPVQAWSILCESMGLTTAPADLQEFPDLYPDLLKWVPNDAIAGPGVAFTHEGLAHALRLSQHPDAGEAHAMVRELLSDRLIVHTHPHGWADGGPLARYAAHGLPGHAAASGSLQEVLEDRRVLALLDPSSVMEAYRAAFGRDIPPDTMAASLRYGELSGMEPMRQGEWAAWLHHFAVTHGDQEAADAVLASEVALEWQTLWSDLRPTGAFLGEGLTHHPTGITSLSATEHTVTATNELLGTSWAWGLRSGRPHESADTSAQALEARRMVNTSRGWRPAPGEPQGAFIPRCPRDIRAAVRIGDIAVLGGDRGVFAVEILEKEPEHEVSPWHGAPLLDAYEREVATRPLPEAFRDPSATQLSEVFGNDSVFRPTESEIPESLHGTEAAQWLIEHGLPIVELLTLNTRGLRTQGLREVPPPDELEVPSRRRTGPYFALGDLLGGDLILDGGTGQVLCTSGAVEDQLSGSSLRQFVAMFHLVGRYHLLLSESLTVDKLEAAAELQSWILEIDPATAPGEVWETLLNDPEIEP
;
A
#
# COMPACT_ATOMS: atom_id res chain seq x y z
N MET A 1 28.56 -15.46 -40.61
CA MET A 1 27.69 -15.43 -39.40
C MET A 1 26.73 -14.24 -39.39
N THR A 2 27.10 -13.07 -39.90
CA THR A 2 26.23 -11.87 -39.99
C THR A 2 24.99 -12.07 -40.87
N ASP A 3 25.11 -12.69 -42.05
CA ASP A 3 23.97 -12.86 -42.98
C ASP A 3 22.88 -13.81 -42.45
N ALA A 4 23.27 -14.88 -41.74
CA ALA A 4 22.32 -15.83 -41.15
C ALA A 4 21.55 -15.21 -39.97
N ARG A 5 22.23 -14.39 -39.16
CA ARG A 5 21.63 -13.67 -38.03
C ARG A 5 20.68 -12.57 -38.52
N ASP A 6 21.08 -11.81 -39.54
CA ASP A 6 20.20 -10.80 -40.13
C ASP A 6 18.97 -11.45 -40.81
N ALA A 7 19.12 -12.62 -41.44
CA ALA A 7 18.00 -13.40 -41.95
C ALA A 7 17.04 -13.87 -40.84
N GLU A 8 17.57 -14.34 -39.71
CA GLU A 8 16.78 -14.74 -38.53
C GLU A 8 16.00 -13.56 -37.93
N LEU A 9 16.64 -12.39 -37.80
CA LEU A 9 15.99 -11.17 -37.32
C LEU A 9 14.86 -10.74 -38.26
N HIS A 10 15.08 -10.77 -39.57
CA HIS A 10 14.05 -10.45 -40.56
C HIS A 10 12.90 -11.45 -40.58
N ALA A 11 13.17 -12.74 -40.42
CA ALA A 11 12.14 -13.77 -40.32
C ALA A 11 11.30 -13.60 -39.05
N SER A 12 11.94 -13.31 -37.91
CA SER A 12 11.25 -13.07 -36.64
C SER A 12 10.42 -11.78 -36.66
N ALA A 13 10.94 -10.71 -37.27
CA ALA A 13 10.17 -9.49 -37.52
C ALA A 13 8.96 -9.74 -38.42
N SER A 14 9.09 -10.58 -39.46
CA SER A 14 7.95 -10.96 -40.30
C SER A 14 6.91 -11.78 -39.54
N ARG A 15 7.33 -12.71 -38.67
CA ARG A 15 6.40 -13.48 -37.80
C ARG A 15 5.63 -12.55 -36.86
N LEU A 16 6.32 -11.62 -36.21
CA LEU A 16 5.70 -10.64 -35.32
C LEU A 16 4.71 -9.75 -36.07
N LEU A 17 5.13 -9.19 -37.20
CA LEU A 17 4.28 -8.35 -38.05
C LEU A 17 3.01 -9.09 -38.50
N ASN A 18 3.16 -10.35 -38.95
CA ASN A 18 2.01 -11.17 -39.34
C ASN A 18 1.04 -11.36 -38.16
N GLY A 19 1.55 -11.67 -36.97
CA GLY A 19 0.74 -11.77 -35.74
C GLY A 19 -0.02 -10.48 -35.44
N LEU A 20 0.68 -9.34 -35.40
CA LEU A 20 0.11 -8.01 -35.14
C LEU A 20 -0.94 -7.58 -36.18
N THR A 21 -0.85 -8.07 -37.41
CA THR A 21 -1.86 -7.82 -38.45
C THR A 21 -3.02 -8.81 -38.40
N ALA A 22 -2.78 -10.05 -37.97
CA ALA A 22 -3.77 -11.12 -37.91
C ALA A 22 -4.70 -11.03 -36.69
N SER A 23 -4.27 -10.38 -35.59
CA SER A 23 -5.07 -10.22 -34.36
C SER A 23 -6.38 -9.45 -34.57
N GLY A 24 -6.59 -8.82 -35.74
CA GLY A 24 -7.85 -8.18 -36.11
C GLY A 24 -8.21 -7.00 -35.21
N ARG A 25 -9.49 -6.88 -34.81
CA ARG A 25 -10.00 -5.80 -33.94
C ARG A 25 -9.91 -6.10 -32.44
N ALA A 26 -9.42 -7.29 -32.06
CA ALA A 26 -9.22 -7.65 -30.67
C ALA A 26 -7.80 -7.21 -30.25
N GLY A 27 -7.68 -6.64 -29.06
CA GLY A 27 -6.38 -6.38 -28.45
C GLY A 27 -5.59 -7.67 -28.28
N ASP A 28 -4.26 -7.56 -28.33
CA ASP A 28 -3.37 -8.72 -28.23
C ASP A 28 -1.98 -8.32 -27.71
N VAL A 29 -1.25 -9.30 -27.17
CA VAL A 29 0.08 -9.08 -26.57
C VAL A 29 1.07 -10.13 -27.07
N PHE A 30 2.13 -9.65 -27.72
CA PHE A 30 3.21 -10.45 -28.28
C PHE A 30 4.48 -10.27 -27.46
N PHE A 31 5.23 -11.36 -27.29
CA PHE A 31 6.47 -11.37 -26.53
C PHE A 31 7.64 -11.68 -27.44
N VAL A 32 8.71 -10.87 -27.37
CA VAL A 32 9.98 -11.14 -28.06
C VAL A 32 11.04 -11.49 -27.02
N ALA A 33 11.46 -12.75 -26.98
CA ALA A 33 12.41 -13.26 -26.01
C ALA A 33 13.69 -13.78 -26.67
N GLY A 34 14.73 -13.89 -25.87
CA GLY A 34 16.03 -14.42 -26.25
C GLY A 34 17.12 -13.85 -25.35
N PRO A 35 18.34 -14.41 -25.42
CA PRO A 35 19.46 -13.97 -24.58
C PRO A 35 19.79 -12.47 -24.80
N PRO A 36 20.52 -11.83 -23.89
CA PRO A 36 20.95 -10.46 -24.11
C PRO A 36 21.79 -10.36 -25.40
N ALA A 37 21.72 -9.24 -26.11
CA ALA A 37 22.22 -9.07 -27.48
C ALA A 37 21.66 -10.02 -28.56
N ALA A 38 20.61 -10.83 -28.33
CA ALA A 38 19.98 -11.62 -29.41
C ALA A 38 19.38 -10.76 -30.56
N GLY A 39 19.32 -9.43 -30.40
CA GLY A 39 18.78 -8.52 -31.40
C GLY A 39 17.27 -8.27 -31.25
N LYS A 40 16.71 -8.54 -30.06
CA LYS A 40 15.30 -8.29 -29.72
C LYS A 40 14.84 -6.87 -30.09
N SER A 41 15.59 -5.85 -29.67
CA SER A 41 15.29 -4.45 -29.98
C SER A 41 15.36 -4.16 -31.48
N ARG A 42 16.37 -4.72 -32.16
CA ARG A 42 16.48 -4.64 -33.62
C ARG A 42 15.29 -5.32 -34.33
N THR A 43 14.75 -6.41 -33.80
CA THR A 43 13.53 -7.03 -34.33
C THR A 43 12.32 -6.10 -34.22
N LEU A 44 12.12 -5.43 -33.08
CA LEU A 44 11.04 -4.46 -32.91
C LEU A 44 11.22 -3.22 -33.80
N GLU A 45 12.45 -2.71 -33.93
CA GLU A 45 12.76 -1.63 -34.87
C GLU A 45 12.47 -2.01 -36.33
N LEU A 46 12.78 -3.25 -36.74
CA LEU A 46 12.46 -3.75 -38.07
C LEU A 46 10.94 -3.82 -38.31
N VAL A 47 10.16 -4.19 -37.28
CA VAL A 47 8.70 -4.14 -37.34
C VAL A 47 8.22 -2.68 -37.46
N ARG A 48 8.73 -1.76 -36.64
CA ARG A 48 8.42 -0.32 -36.71
C ARG A 48 8.68 0.26 -38.10
N ARG A 49 9.79 -0.11 -38.75
CA ARG A 49 10.11 0.34 -40.12
C ARG A 49 9.11 -0.16 -41.16
N ARG A 50 8.51 -1.34 -40.94
CA ARG A 50 7.51 -1.96 -41.84
C ARG A 50 6.07 -1.56 -41.48
N MET A 51 5.85 -1.04 -40.27
CA MET A 51 4.58 -0.57 -39.74
C MET A 51 4.79 0.83 -39.12
N PRO A 52 4.90 1.89 -39.93
CA PRO A 52 5.27 3.22 -39.47
C PRO A 52 4.30 3.83 -38.45
N GLU A 53 3.04 3.39 -38.45
CA GLU A 53 1.99 3.79 -37.52
C GLU A 53 2.14 3.21 -36.11
N ALA A 54 2.96 2.17 -35.95
CA ALA A 54 3.27 1.66 -34.62
C ALA A 54 4.07 2.71 -33.84
N ALA A 55 3.85 2.81 -32.53
CA ALA A 55 4.72 3.54 -31.62
C ALA A 55 5.81 2.62 -31.08
N LEU A 56 6.95 3.19 -30.71
CA LEU A 56 8.12 2.49 -30.15
C LEU A 56 8.51 3.28 -28.92
N ILE A 57 8.49 2.61 -27.77
CA ILE A 57 8.81 3.19 -26.47
C ILE A 57 10.02 2.43 -25.94
N ASP A 58 11.09 3.15 -25.64
CA ASP A 58 12.27 2.58 -24.99
C ASP A 58 12.07 2.63 -23.48
N CYS A 59 12.11 1.46 -22.84
CA CYS A 59 11.77 1.33 -21.42
C CYS A 59 12.98 1.48 -20.50
N VAL A 60 14.20 1.63 -21.02
CA VAL A 60 15.42 1.76 -20.20
C VAL A 60 15.28 2.90 -19.20
N GLY A 61 15.48 2.61 -17.92
CA GLY A 61 15.44 3.63 -16.87
C GLY A 61 14.04 4.15 -16.52
N LEU A 62 12.99 3.70 -17.20
CA LEU A 62 11.61 4.14 -16.96
C LEU A 62 10.90 3.20 -15.99
N ARG A 63 10.14 3.76 -15.06
CA ARG A 63 9.23 3.00 -14.20
C ARG A 63 8.00 2.56 -14.99
N ALA A 64 7.32 1.52 -14.54
CA ALA A 64 6.13 0.99 -15.20
C ALA A 64 5.03 2.03 -15.34
N ASP A 65 4.81 2.86 -14.33
CA ASP A 65 3.81 3.94 -14.38
C ASP A 65 4.13 4.92 -15.53
N GLU A 66 5.41 5.27 -15.71
CA GLU A 66 5.87 6.17 -16.78
C GLU A 66 5.73 5.52 -18.16
N VAL A 67 6.10 4.25 -18.30
CA VAL A 67 5.91 3.48 -19.55
C VAL A 67 4.43 3.43 -19.92
N ILE A 68 3.55 3.13 -18.95
CA ILE A 68 2.11 3.00 -19.22
C ILE A 68 1.47 4.35 -19.50
N LEU A 69 1.89 5.44 -18.84
CA LEU A 69 1.47 6.79 -19.21
C LEU A 69 1.88 7.15 -20.65
N GLN A 70 3.09 6.78 -21.09
CA GLN A 70 3.49 6.98 -22.49
C GLN A 70 2.66 6.13 -23.47
N VAL A 71 2.32 4.89 -23.12
CA VAL A 71 1.43 4.04 -23.93
C VAL A 71 0.03 4.67 -24.04
N LEU A 72 -0.50 5.21 -22.95
CA LEU A 72 -1.81 5.88 -22.93
C LEU A 72 -1.79 7.19 -23.74
N ASP A 73 -0.72 7.97 -23.65
CA ASP A 73 -0.54 9.20 -24.41
C ASP A 73 -0.53 8.92 -25.93
N VAL A 74 0.20 7.88 -26.37
CA VAL A 74 0.16 7.37 -27.75
C VAL A 74 -1.26 7.02 -28.18
N CYS A 75 -2.07 6.46 -27.28
CA CYS A 75 -3.46 6.11 -27.54
C CYS A 75 -4.43 7.32 -27.47
N GLY A 76 -3.92 8.53 -27.19
CA GLY A 76 -4.71 9.75 -27.04
C GLY A 76 -5.51 9.83 -25.74
N VAL A 77 -5.11 9.09 -24.70
CA VAL A 77 -5.76 9.07 -23.39
C VAL A 77 -4.88 9.74 -22.36
N GLN A 78 -5.40 10.81 -21.75
CA GLN A 78 -4.76 11.48 -20.63
C GLN A 78 -5.36 10.97 -19.32
N ARG A 79 -4.54 10.84 -18.28
CA ARG A 79 -5.01 10.46 -16.95
C ARG A 79 -5.66 11.67 -16.27
N PRO A 80 -6.98 11.65 -16.01
CA PRO A 80 -7.63 12.72 -15.27
C PRO A 80 -7.34 12.59 -13.77
N HIS A 81 -7.46 13.68 -13.01
CA HIS A 81 -7.56 13.61 -11.55
C HIS A 81 -9.03 13.34 -11.16
N SER A 82 -9.42 12.07 -11.14
CA SER A 82 -10.78 11.62 -10.83
C SER A 82 -10.77 10.15 -10.40
N VAL A 83 -11.10 9.89 -9.13
CA VAL A 83 -11.08 8.56 -8.48
C VAL A 83 -11.69 7.47 -9.36
N ALA A 84 -12.87 7.71 -9.92
CA ALA A 84 -13.59 6.72 -10.73
C ALA A 84 -12.99 6.49 -12.15
N LYS A 85 -12.03 7.30 -12.59
CA LYS A 85 -11.56 7.36 -13.98
C LYS A 85 -10.04 7.39 -14.16
N GLU A 86 -9.27 7.16 -13.11
CA GLU A 86 -7.81 7.34 -13.14
C GLU A 86 -6.99 6.06 -12.95
N ASN A 87 -7.63 4.92 -12.68
CA ASN A 87 -6.98 3.61 -12.71
C ASN A 87 -6.86 3.08 -14.16
N LEU A 88 -5.93 2.14 -14.38
CA LEU A 88 -5.65 1.58 -15.71
C LEU A 88 -6.91 1.07 -16.42
N ASP A 89 -7.76 0.31 -15.72
CA ASP A 89 -8.96 -0.31 -16.31
C ASP A 89 -9.98 0.74 -16.81
N ALA A 90 -10.12 1.86 -16.11
CA ALA A 90 -10.96 2.96 -16.53
C ALA A 90 -10.34 3.71 -17.74
N LEU A 91 -9.03 3.92 -17.73
CA LEU A 91 -8.31 4.61 -18.82
C LEU A 91 -8.34 3.80 -20.12
N VAL A 92 -8.17 2.48 -20.04
CA VAL A 92 -8.21 1.58 -21.20
C VAL A 92 -9.57 1.61 -21.90
N LYS A 93 -10.67 1.78 -21.14
CA LYS A 93 -12.02 1.95 -21.72
C LYS A 93 -12.17 3.24 -22.54
N GLY A 94 -11.32 4.25 -22.29
CA GLY A 94 -11.31 5.53 -23.00
C GLY A 94 -10.64 5.48 -24.38
N ILE A 95 -9.89 4.41 -24.68
CA ILE A 95 -9.09 4.31 -25.90
C ILE A 95 -9.97 4.14 -27.13
N ARG A 96 -9.69 4.94 -28.16
CA ARG A 96 -10.41 4.95 -29.44
C ARG A 96 -9.45 4.70 -30.59
N GLY A 97 -9.91 3.99 -31.61
CA GLY A 97 -9.09 3.62 -32.76
C GLY A 97 -8.17 2.43 -32.47
N ASP A 98 -7.47 1.97 -33.50
CA ASP A 98 -6.60 0.80 -33.43
C ASP A 98 -5.15 1.28 -33.28
N HIS A 99 -4.47 0.85 -32.21
CA HIS A 99 -3.12 1.29 -31.86
C HIS A 99 -2.16 0.10 -31.81
N THR A 100 -0.92 0.30 -32.25
CA THR A 100 0.15 -0.70 -32.10
C THR A 100 1.30 -0.04 -31.35
N VAL A 101 1.74 -0.64 -30.25
CA VAL A 101 2.84 -0.11 -29.44
C VAL A 101 3.88 -1.21 -29.22
N LEU A 102 5.13 -0.86 -29.50
CA LEU A 102 6.29 -1.73 -29.37
C LEU A 102 7.13 -1.24 -28.18
N LEU A 103 7.36 -2.10 -27.20
CA LEU A 103 8.12 -1.78 -25.99
C LEU A 103 9.50 -2.44 -26.07
N THR A 104 10.55 -1.65 -26.22
CA THR A 104 11.94 -2.14 -26.25
C THR A 104 12.57 -2.10 -24.87
N ASN A 105 13.56 -2.97 -24.66
CA ASN A 105 14.36 -3.00 -23.43
C ASN A 105 13.55 -3.09 -22.12
N VAL A 106 12.37 -3.72 -22.14
CA VAL A 106 11.50 -3.84 -20.94
C VAL A 106 12.23 -4.53 -19.78
N GLN A 107 13.13 -5.47 -20.07
CA GLN A 107 13.95 -6.14 -19.06
C GLN A 107 14.93 -5.20 -18.31
N TRP A 108 15.15 -3.99 -18.83
CA TRP A 108 16.01 -2.94 -18.26
C TRP A 108 15.20 -1.73 -17.78
N ALA A 109 13.88 -1.90 -17.62
CA ALA A 109 13.01 -0.91 -17.01
C ALA A 109 13.28 -0.80 -15.50
N GLY A 110 12.97 0.37 -14.95
CA GLY A 110 13.30 0.75 -13.58
C GLY A 110 14.58 1.61 -13.50
N THR A 111 14.67 2.40 -12.44
CA THR A 111 15.86 3.21 -12.14
C THR A 111 16.93 2.38 -11.42
N LEU A 112 16.52 1.29 -10.78
CA LEU A 112 17.38 0.36 -10.04
C LEU A 112 17.60 -0.94 -10.82
N ARG A 113 18.75 -1.59 -10.61
CA ARG A 113 18.97 -2.96 -11.12
C ARG A 113 18.15 -4.00 -10.35
N THR A 114 17.95 -3.80 -9.05
CA THR A 114 17.05 -4.62 -8.23
C THR A 114 15.65 -4.01 -8.26
N THR A 115 14.80 -4.53 -9.15
CA THR A 115 13.50 -3.92 -9.46
C THR A 115 12.46 -4.92 -9.97
N ASP A 116 11.16 -4.66 -9.74
CA ASP A 116 10.02 -5.40 -10.31
C ASP A 116 9.35 -4.64 -11.48
N GLU A 117 9.89 -3.49 -11.91
CA GLU A 117 9.30 -2.69 -12.99
C GLU A 117 9.07 -3.47 -14.30
N PRO A 118 9.97 -4.37 -14.77
CA PRO A 118 9.70 -5.23 -15.92
C PRO A 118 8.47 -6.14 -15.73
N GLY A 119 8.29 -6.69 -14.51
CA GLY A 119 7.14 -7.51 -14.15
C GLY A 119 5.84 -6.70 -14.13
N ARG A 120 5.89 -5.49 -13.58
CA ARG A 120 4.78 -4.53 -13.55
C ARG A 120 4.34 -4.14 -14.97
N ILE A 121 5.28 -3.79 -15.86
CA ILE A 121 5.00 -3.47 -17.27
C ILE A 121 4.31 -4.66 -17.95
N ARG A 122 4.83 -5.88 -17.75
CA ARG A 122 4.24 -7.10 -18.34
C ARG A 122 2.79 -7.30 -17.90
N ARG A 123 2.51 -7.20 -16.59
CA ARG A 123 1.14 -7.36 -16.04
C ARG A 123 0.20 -6.29 -16.58
N ALA A 124 0.64 -5.03 -16.62
CA ALA A 124 -0.14 -3.92 -17.15
C ALA A 124 -0.45 -4.10 -18.65
N ALA A 125 0.56 -4.43 -19.46
CA ALA A 125 0.40 -4.70 -20.89
C ALA A 125 -0.60 -5.83 -21.15
N PHE A 126 -0.52 -6.92 -20.37
CA PHE A 126 -1.45 -8.04 -20.47
C PHE A 126 -2.90 -7.63 -20.20
N ARG A 127 -3.14 -6.82 -19.16
CA ARG A 127 -4.47 -6.29 -18.84
C ARG A 127 -4.99 -5.37 -19.95
N MET A 128 -4.13 -4.48 -20.45
CA MET A 128 -4.48 -3.58 -21.57
C MET A 128 -4.84 -4.36 -22.83
N GLY A 129 -4.04 -5.36 -23.21
CA GLY A 129 -4.28 -6.16 -24.41
C GLY A 129 -5.52 -7.06 -24.31
N ARG A 130 -5.87 -7.54 -23.12
CA ARG A 130 -7.05 -8.40 -22.90
C ARG A 130 -8.35 -7.66 -22.58
N ALA A 131 -8.29 -6.36 -22.30
CA ALA A 131 -9.47 -5.58 -21.99
C ALA A 131 -10.52 -5.67 -23.12
N LYS A 132 -11.76 -6.02 -22.78
CA LYS A 132 -12.85 -6.13 -23.76
C LYS A 132 -13.01 -4.79 -24.49
N ARG A 133 -12.89 -4.82 -25.83
CA ARG A 133 -12.92 -3.65 -26.75
C ARG A 133 -11.65 -2.80 -26.78
N SER A 134 -10.58 -3.17 -26.08
CA SER A 134 -9.27 -2.54 -26.34
C SER A 134 -8.83 -2.95 -27.75
N ARG A 135 -8.41 -1.96 -28.53
CA ARG A 135 -7.91 -2.12 -29.89
C ARG A 135 -6.39 -1.88 -29.93
N ILE A 136 -5.74 -2.18 -28.81
CA ILE A 136 -4.30 -1.99 -28.62
C ILE A 136 -3.61 -3.32 -28.87
N ARG A 137 -2.61 -3.29 -29.73
CA ARG A 137 -1.70 -4.40 -29.97
C ARG A 137 -0.35 -4.04 -29.35
N LEU A 138 0.11 -4.86 -28.42
CA LEU A 138 1.37 -4.63 -27.73
C LEU A 138 2.38 -5.70 -28.16
N ALA A 139 3.60 -5.28 -28.49
CA ALA A 139 4.73 -6.20 -28.61
C ALA A 139 5.83 -5.75 -27.67
N LEU A 140 6.29 -6.64 -26.81
CA LEU A 140 7.22 -6.30 -25.74
C LEU A 140 8.41 -7.23 -25.74
N GLU A 141 9.60 -6.64 -25.60
CA GLU A 141 10.79 -7.40 -25.26
C GLU A 141 10.64 -8.01 -23.87
N THR A 142 11.18 -9.20 -23.68
CA THR A 142 11.26 -9.81 -22.35
C THR A 142 12.58 -10.56 -22.21
N ALA A 143 13.02 -10.72 -20.97
CA ALA A 143 14.04 -11.69 -20.63
C ALA A 143 13.56 -13.11 -21.01
N GLU A 144 14.51 -14.02 -21.18
CA GLU A 144 14.21 -15.42 -21.48
C GLU A 144 13.49 -16.06 -20.29
N PRO A 145 12.30 -16.67 -20.49
CA PRO A 145 11.57 -17.30 -19.40
C PRO A 145 12.37 -18.46 -18.81
N GLN A 146 12.50 -18.51 -17.48
CA GLN A 146 13.23 -19.59 -16.80
C GLN A 146 12.51 -20.94 -16.99
N PRO A 147 13.26 -22.05 -17.15
CA PRO A 147 12.67 -23.37 -17.25
C PRO A 147 11.93 -23.73 -15.95
N GLY A 148 10.61 -23.90 -16.02
CA GLY A 148 9.75 -24.21 -14.86
C GLY A 148 8.67 -23.18 -14.53
N GLN A 149 8.66 -22.01 -15.19
CA GLN A 149 7.50 -21.09 -15.13
C GLN A 149 6.28 -21.74 -15.82
N ALA A 150 5.17 -21.85 -15.08
CA ALA A 150 4.06 -22.75 -15.39
C ALA A 150 3.20 -22.37 -16.61
N ASP A 151 3.36 -21.17 -17.18
CA ASP A 151 2.67 -20.77 -18.40
C ASP A 151 3.63 -20.05 -19.35
N GLU A 152 3.98 -20.68 -20.47
CA GLU A 152 4.65 -19.98 -21.57
C GLU A 152 3.69 -18.91 -22.11
N PRO A 153 4.11 -17.64 -22.22
CA PRO A 153 3.20 -16.58 -22.63
C PRO A 153 2.65 -16.89 -24.03
N PRO A 154 1.34 -16.65 -24.27
CA PRO A 154 0.79 -16.82 -25.61
C PRO A 154 1.55 -15.90 -26.59
N GLN A 155 1.78 -16.39 -27.81
CA GLN A 155 2.40 -15.61 -28.90
C GLN A 155 3.85 -15.16 -28.64
N LEU A 156 4.65 -16.05 -28.02
CA LEU A 156 6.09 -15.87 -27.83
C LEU A 156 6.90 -16.09 -29.12
N ILE A 157 7.76 -15.12 -29.45
CA ILE A 157 8.75 -15.21 -30.53
C ILE A 157 10.13 -15.29 -29.89
N ARG A 158 10.73 -16.49 -29.94
CA ARG A 158 12.09 -16.73 -29.47
C ARG A 158 13.10 -16.46 -30.58
N LEU A 159 14.15 -15.72 -30.26
CA LEU A 159 15.36 -15.54 -31.07
C LEU A 159 16.42 -16.53 -30.57
N GLY A 160 16.92 -17.38 -31.47
CA GLY A 160 17.78 -18.53 -31.17
C GLY A 160 19.29 -18.24 -31.18
N SER A 161 19.71 -16.99 -31.44
CA SER A 161 21.13 -16.70 -31.66
C SER A 161 21.52 -15.30 -31.15
N GLY A 162 21.74 -15.17 -29.84
CA GLY A 162 22.55 -14.09 -29.26
C GLY A 162 23.89 -14.64 -28.80
N ASN A 163 24.94 -13.83 -28.81
CA ASN A 163 26.07 -14.14 -27.93
C ASN A 163 25.46 -14.17 -26.52
N LEU A 164 25.51 -15.31 -25.84
CA LEU A 164 25.41 -15.29 -24.39
C LEU A 164 26.45 -14.26 -23.96
N PHE A 165 26.04 -13.17 -23.33
CA PHE A 165 26.99 -12.41 -22.53
C PHE A 165 27.36 -13.36 -21.38
N SER A 166 28.33 -14.21 -21.62
CA SER A 166 29.08 -14.85 -20.55
C SER A 166 29.92 -13.76 -19.93
N ALA A 167 29.90 -13.65 -18.61
CA ALA A 167 30.87 -12.82 -17.90
C ALA A 167 32.27 -13.11 -18.46
N PRO A 168 32.97 -12.10 -19.01
CA PRO A 168 34.31 -12.31 -19.54
C PRO A 168 35.20 -12.92 -18.45
N GLU A 169 35.89 -14.02 -18.77
CA GLU A 169 36.82 -14.64 -17.82
C GLU A 169 38.02 -13.72 -17.57
N GLY A 170 38.49 -13.63 -16.33
CA GLY A 170 39.68 -12.85 -15.97
C GLY A 170 39.47 -11.32 -15.91
N LEU A 171 38.23 -10.84 -15.74
CA LEU A 171 37.96 -9.43 -15.48
C LEU A 171 38.60 -8.95 -14.16
N ALA A 172 39.04 -7.70 -14.17
CA ALA A 172 39.50 -7.01 -12.97
C ALA A 172 38.40 -7.02 -11.88
N PRO A 173 38.74 -7.30 -10.62
CA PRO A 173 37.77 -7.42 -9.53
C PRO A 173 37.00 -6.11 -9.30
N GLU A 174 37.57 -4.95 -9.66
CA GLU A 174 36.90 -3.65 -9.64
C GLU A 174 35.70 -3.61 -10.61
N ILE A 175 35.81 -4.23 -11.79
CA ILE A 175 34.69 -4.30 -12.74
C ILE A 175 33.58 -5.22 -12.20
N GLN A 176 33.95 -6.27 -11.47
CA GLN A 176 32.99 -7.11 -10.78
C GLN A 176 32.27 -6.32 -9.68
N ALA A 177 33.01 -5.55 -8.87
CA ALA A 177 32.43 -4.64 -7.89
C ALA A 177 31.47 -3.63 -8.51
N LEU A 178 31.79 -3.07 -9.69
CA LEU A 178 30.89 -2.15 -10.40
C LEU A 178 29.54 -2.77 -10.74
N ALA A 179 29.49 -4.08 -11.02
CA ALA A 179 28.25 -4.78 -11.33
C ALA A 179 27.30 -4.86 -10.12
N LEU A 180 27.81 -4.76 -8.88
CA LEU A 180 26.99 -4.65 -7.67
C LEU A 180 26.25 -3.31 -7.57
N ALA A 181 26.63 -2.30 -8.35
CA ALA A 181 25.95 -1.01 -8.28
C ALA A 181 24.46 -1.14 -8.59
N GLU A 182 23.63 -0.44 -7.83
CA GLU A 182 22.17 -0.47 -8.05
C GLU A 182 21.69 0.57 -9.03
N TYR A 183 22.27 1.78 -9.01
CA TYR A 183 22.04 2.78 -10.03
C TYR A 183 23.03 2.60 -11.21
N PRO A 184 22.59 2.65 -12.49
CA PRO A 184 23.45 2.31 -13.63
C PRO A 184 24.68 3.20 -13.84
N VAL A 185 24.60 4.48 -13.48
CA VAL A 185 25.70 5.44 -13.60
C VAL A 185 26.36 5.65 -12.24
N VAL A 186 27.62 5.26 -12.11
CA VAL A 186 28.30 5.16 -10.82
C VAL A 186 29.42 6.20 -10.72
N PRO A 187 29.31 7.19 -9.81
CA PRO A 187 30.43 8.08 -9.51
C PRO A 187 31.63 7.28 -8.98
N VAL A 188 32.85 7.71 -9.30
CA VAL A 188 34.08 6.97 -8.89
C VAL A 188 34.22 6.80 -7.38
N GLN A 189 33.66 7.72 -6.58
CA GLN A 189 33.62 7.60 -5.12
C GLN A 189 32.70 6.46 -4.66
N ALA A 190 31.55 6.29 -5.32
CA ALA A 190 30.65 5.17 -5.05
C ALA A 190 31.27 3.86 -5.54
N TRP A 191 31.95 3.87 -6.68
CA TRP A 191 32.65 2.67 -7.18
C TRP A 191 33.75 2.20 -6.23
N SER A 192 34.49 3.12 -5.61
CA SER A 192 35.46 2.78 -4.56
C SER A 192 34.79 2.10 -3.34
N ILE A 193 33.58 2.51 -2.94
CA ILE A 193 32.80 1.83 -1.89
C ILE A 193 32.40 0.41 -2.31
N LEU A 194 31.96 0.22 -3.56
CA LEU A 194 31.64 -1.12 -4.08
C LEU A 194 32.87 -2.03 -4.09
N CYS A 195 34.06 -1.48 -4.33
CA CYS A 195 35.31 -2.22 -4.25
C CYS A 195 35.61 -2.62 -2.79
N GLU A 196 35.45 -1.68 -1.86
CA GLU A 196 35.67 -1.89 -0.43
C GLU A 196 34.74 -2.94 0.17
N SER A 197 33.47 -2.98 -0.25
CA SER A 197 32.53 -4.02 0.19
C SER A 197 32.93 -5.43 -0.24
N MET A 198 33.78 -5.55 -1.27
CA MET A 198 34.39 -6.80 -1.70
C MET A 198 35.81 -7.02 -1.13
N GLY A 199 36.24 -6.19 -0.17
CA GLY A 199 37.55 -6.28 0.46
C GLY A 199 38.70 -5.71 -0.38
N LEU A 200 38.42 -4.95 -1.44
CA LEU A 200 39.42 -4.31 -2.27
C LEU A 200 39.78 -2.92 -1.72
N THR A 201 41.05 -2.52 -1.83
CA THR A 201 41.51 -1.18 -1.42
C THR A 201 41.90 -0.37 -2.66
N THR A 202 40.90 0.06 -3.43
CA THR A 202 41.11 0.80 -4.69
C THR A 202 40.71 2.26 -4.51
N ALA A 203 41.65 3.18 -4.78
CA ALA A 203 41.40 4.61 -4.64
C ALA A 203 40.56 5.15 -5.81
N PRO A 204 39.72 6.18 -5.62
CA PRO A 204 38.91 6.74 -6.69
C PRO A 204 39.70 7.24 -7.92
N ALA A 205 40.96 7.66 -7.74
CA ALA A 205 41.82 8.12 -8.83
C ALA A 205 42.18 6.97 -9.79
N ASP A 206 42.45 5.78 -9.26
CA ASP A 206 42.83 4.61 -10.06
C ASP A 206 41.67 4.11 -10.93
N LEU A 207 40.42 4.31 -10.46
CA LEU A 207 39.20 3.92 -11.15
C LEU A 207 38.86 4.81 -12.35
N GLN A 208 39.42 6.02 -12.46
CA GLN A 208 39.10 6.96 -13.54
C GLN A 208 39.59 6.50 -14.91
N GLU A 209 40.66 5.70 -14.95
CA GLU A 209 41.27 5.23 -16.21
C GLU A 209 40.56 3.98 -16.78
N PHE A 210 39.71 3.31 -15.99
CA PHE A 210 39.07 2.06 -16.40
C PHE A 210 38.20 2.15 -17.66
N PRO A 211 37.39 3.19 -17.87
CA PRO A 211 36.64 3.34 -19.13
C PRO A 211 37.55 3.39 -20.36
N ASP A 212 38.75 3.94 -20.24
CA ASP A 212 39.73 4.01 -21.33
C ASP A 212 40.47 2.68 -21.52
N LEU A 213 40.71 1.94 -20.42
CA LEU A 213 41.33 0.61 -20.45
C LEU A 213 40.37 -0.47 -20.97
N TYR A 214 39.07 -0.32 -20.74
CA TYR A 214 38.02 -1.28 -21.10
C TYR A 214 36.87 -0.64 -21.89
N PRO A 215 37.13 0.00 -23.05
CA PRO A 215 36.14 0.79 -23.79
C PRO A 215 34.99 -0.04 -24.37
N ASP A 216 35.20 -1.34 -24.55
CA ASP A 216 34.16 -2.26 -25.01
C ASP A 216 33.15 -2.61 -23.90
N LEU A 217 33.55 -2.47 -22.63
CA LEU A 217 32.75 -2.86 -21.46
C LEU A 217 32.18 -1.66 -20.70
N LEU A 218 32.96 -0.59 -20.59
CA LEU A 218 32.66 0.57 -19.78
C LEU A 218 32.63 1.83 -20.64
N LYS A 219 31.82 2.80 -20.22
CA LYS A 219 31.76 4.12 -20.82
C LYS A 219 31.72 5.18 -19.73
N TRP A 220 32.33 6.33 -20.03
CA TRP A 220 32.17 7.52 -19.22
C TRP A 220 30.85 8.23 -19.56
N VAL A 221 30.09 8.60 -18.53
CA VAL A 221 28.86 9.38 -18.65
C VAL A 221 29.13 10.73 -18.00
N PRO A 222 29.34 11.81 -18.79
CA PRO A 222 29.77 13.09 -18.23
C PRO A 222 28.64 13.84 -17.51
N ASN A 223 27.39 13.64 -17.96
CA ASN A 223 26.23 14.38 -17.46
C ASN A 223 25.03 13.42 -17.32
N ASP A 224 24.96 12.69 -16.20
CA ASP A 224 23.73 12.04 -15.79
C ASP A 224 22.87 13.00 -14.98
N ALA A 225 21.55 13.00 -15.22
CA ALA A 225 20.62 13.93 -14.56
C ALA A 225 20.52 13.68 -13.05
N ILE A 226 20.81 12.45 -12.60
CA ILE A 226 20.63 12.01 -11.22
C ILE A 226 21.99 11.95 -10.52
N ALA A 227 22.88 11.06 -10.98
CA ALA A 227 24.16 10.81 -10.31
C ALA A 227 25.25 11.84 -10.67
N GLY A 228 25.06 12.64 -11.72
CA GLY A 228 26.11 13.49 -12.29
C GLY A 228 27.14 12.68 -13.08
N PRO A 229 28.42 13.10 -13.13
CA PRO A 229 29.45 12.38 -13.88
C PRO A 229 29.79 11.02 -13.25
N GLY A 230 29.88 9.97 -14.06
CA GLY A 230 30.22 8.64 -13.58
C GLY A 230 30.55 7.62 -14.67
N VAL A 231 30.71 6.38 -14.25
CA VAL A 231 31.02 5.22 -15.10
C VAL A 231 29.77 4.36 -15.23
N ALA A 232 29.48 3.87 -16.43
CA ALA A 232 28.41 2.92 -16.68
C ALA A 232 28.92 1.78 -17.58
N PHE A 233 28.21 0.65 -17.58
CA PHE A 233 28.45 -0.38 -18.58
C PHE A 233 28.00 0.11 -19.97
N THR A 234 28.69 -0.33 -21.02
CA THR A 234 28.28 -0.05 -22.41
C THR A 234 26.89 -0.62 -22.71
N HIS A 235 26.58 -1.77 -22.09
CA HIS A 235 25.30 -2.46 -22.19
C HIS A 235 24.89 -3.09 -20.85
N GLU A 236 23.68 -2.84 -20.34
CA GLU A 236 23.22 -3.34 -19.03
C GLU A 236 23.20 -4.88 -18.92
N GLY A 237 22.99 -5.57 -20.04
CA GLY A 237 23.17 -7.02 -20.11
C GLY A 237 24.54 -7.55 -19.63
N LEU A 238 25.61 -6.75 -19.68
CA LEU A 238 26.92 -7.10 -19.09
C LEU A 238 26.87 -7.07 -17.57
N ALA A 239 26.34 -5.98 -16.99
CA ALA A 239 26.17 -5.85 -15.54
C ALA A 239 25.30 -6.99 -15.00
N HIS A 240 24.19 -7.29 -15.68
CA HIS A 240 23.30 -8.39 -15.33
C HIS A 240 24.00 -9.76 -15.40
N ALA A 241 24.76 -10.04 -16.46
CA ALA A 241 25.52 -11.28 -16.58
C ALA A 241 26.57 -11.44 -15.47
N LEU A 242 27.24 -10.33 -15.10
CA LEU A 242 28.20 -10.32 -14.01
C LEU A 242 27.53 -10.61 -12.66
N ARG A 243 26.40 -9.97 -12.36
CA ARG A 243 25.63 -10.22 -11.13
C ARG A 243 25.15 -11.68 -11.04
N LEU A 244 24.70 -12.28 -12.14
CA LEU A 244 24.32 -13.70 -12.17
C LEU A 244 25.51 -14.65 -11.97
N SER A 245 26.72 -14.24 -12.35
CA SER A 245 27.95 -15.02 -12.18
C SER A 245 28.63 -14.83 -10.81
N GLN A 246 28.17 -13.88 -10.01
CA GLN A 246 28.75 -13.57 -8.70
C GLN A 246 28.39 -14.60 -7.64
N HIS A 247 29.30 -14.75 -6.67
CA HIS A 247 29.28 -15.72 -5.57
C HIS A 247 28.07 -15.57 -4.62
N PRO A 248 27.77 -16.59 -3.78
CA PRO A 248 26.70 -16.56 -2.78
C PRO A 248 26.75 -15.36 -1.80
N ASP A 249 27.89 -14.67 -1.72
CA ASP A 249 28.12 -13.56 -0.78
C ASP A 249 27.66 -12.18 -1.32
N ALA A 250 27.02 -12.12 -2.49
CA ALA A 250 26.56 -10.86 -3.09
C ALA A 250 25.62 -10.08 -2.14
N GLY A 251 24.74 -10.78 -1.39
CA GLY A 251 23.87 -10.15 -0.40
C GLY A 251 24.63 -9.46 0.73
N GLU A 252 25.72 -10.07 1.22
CA GLU A 252 26.60 -9.47 2.24
C GLU A 252 27.31 -8.23 1.69
N ALA A 253 27.78 -8.29 0.44
CA ALA A 253 28.39 -7.14 -0.21
C ALA A 253 27.40 -5.98 -0.35
N HIS A 254 26.13 -6.24 -0.72
CA HIS A 254 25.09 -5.21 -0.76
C HIS A 254 24.80 -4.61 0.63
N ALA A 255 24.73 -5.43 1.67
CA ALA A 255 24.55 -4.96 3.05
C ALA A 255 25.71 -4.06 3.50
N MET A 256 26.96 -4.44 3.20
CA MET A 256 28.15 -3.66 3.49
C MET A 256 28.17 -2.32 2.73
N VAL A 257 27.80 -2.30 1.44
CA VAL A 257 27.69 -1.04 0.67
C VAL A 257 26.70 -0.09 1.33
N ARG A 258 25.53 -0.60 1.74
CA ARG A 258 24.51 0.20 2.44
C ARG A 258 25.10 0.83 3.72
N GLU A 259 25.75 0.04 4.56
CA GLU A 259 26.36 0.51 5.81
C GLU A 259 27.43 1.58 5.56
N LEU A 260 28.36 1.32 4.64
CA LEU A 260 29.41 2.27 4.27
C LEU A 260 28.87 3.59 3.72
N LEU A 261 27.80 3.55 2.91
CA LEU A 261 27.14 4.75 2.40
C LEU A 261 26.50 5.56 3.53
N SER A 262 25.72 4.90 4.39
CA SER A 262 25.07 5.55 5.54
C SER A 262 26.10 6.19 6.48
N ASP A 263 27.11 5.44 6.91
CA ASP A 263 28.12 5.91 7.88
C ASP A 263 28.89 7.14 7.38
N ARG A 264 29.24 7.17 6.09
CA ARG A 264 30.02 8.26 5.49
C ARG A 264 29.20 9.53 5.28
N LEU A 265 27.90 9.39 5.05
CA LEU A 265 27.03 10.52 4.69
C LEU A 265 26.28 11.10 5.89
N ILE A 266 25.94 10.28 6.89
CA ILE A 266 25.13 10.70 8.04
C ILE A 266 25.81 11.74 8.94
N VAL A 267 27.14 11.88 8.83
CA VAL A 267 27.93 12.89 9.56
C VAL A 267 27.82 14.29 8.93
N HIS A 268 27.25 14.41 7.73
CA HIS A 268 27.06 15.67 7.03
C HIS A 268 25.58 16.05 7.01
N THR A 269 25.31 17.34 7.04
CA THR A 269 23.95 17.90 7.02
C THR A 269 23.47 18.04 5.57
N HIS A 270 22.26 17.58 5.29
CA HIS A 270 21.67 17.61 3.95
C HIS A 270 20.24 18.17 3.97
N PRO A 271 20.07 19.51 4.02
CA PRO A 271 18.76 20.14 4.17
C PRO A 271 17.75 19.81 3.05
N HIS A 272 18.22 19.38 1.89
CA HIS A 272 17.40 18.98 0.75
C HIS A 272 17.53 17.48 0.42
N GLY A 273 17.95 16.68 1.41
CA GLY A 273 18.21 15.24 1.24
C GLY A 273 19.52 14.96 0.50
N TRP A 274 19.84 13.68 0.36
CA TRP A 274 21.09 13.25 -0.29
C TRP A 274 21.10 13.49 -1.80
N ALA A 275 19.93 13.56 -2.44
CA ALA A 275 19.79 13.81 -3.88
C ALA A 275 20.32 15.19 -4.31
N ASP A 276 20.37 16.18 -3.42
CA ASP A 276 20.96 17.51 -3.69
C ASP A 276 22.45 17.60 -3.32
N GLY A 277 23.01 16.56 -2.70
CA GLY A 277 24.39 16.54 -2.23
C GLY A 277 25.44 16.37 -3.33
N GLY A 278 26.67 16.04 -2.92
CA GLY A 278 27.76 15.68 -3.84
C GLY A 278 27.52 14.32 -4.52
N PRO A 279 28.37 13.91 -5.49
CA PRO A 279 28.13 12.70 -6.30
C PRO A 279 27.87 11.42 -5.48
N LEU A 280 28.59 11.22 -4.37
CA LEU A 280 28.38 10.09 -3.48
C LEU A 280 27.01 10.12 -2.80
N ALA A 281 26.58 11.29 -2.34
CA ALA A 281 25.26 11.46 -1.72
C ALA A 281 24.14 11.22 -2.74
N ARG A 282 24.27 11.75 -3.96
CA ARG A 282 23.29 11.49 -5.03
C ARG A 282 23.19 10.01 -5.35
N TYR A 283 24.33 9.33 -5.48
CA TYR A 283 24.32 7.88 -5.65
C TYR A 283 23.62 7.18 -4.48
N ALA A 284 23.90 7.54 -3.23
CA ALA A 284 23.26 6.94 -2.07
C ALA A 284 21.75 7.17 -2.03
N ALA A 285 21.29 8.38 -2.35
CA ALA A 285 19.87 8.74 -2.36
C ALA A 285 19.04 7.79 -3.23
N HIS A 286 19.59 7.37 -4.37
CA HIS A 286 18.89 6.53 -5.35
C HIS A 286 19.29 5.06 -5.25
N GLY A 287 20.56 4.74 -5.03
CA GLY A 287 21.09 3.37 -5.05
C GLY A 287 20.92 2.62 -3.74
N LEU A 288 20.97 3.30 -2.57
CA LEU A 288 20.90 2.63 -1.26
C LEU A 288 19.62 1.81 -1.08
N PRO A 289 18.42 2.28 -1.46
CA PRO A 289 17.21 1.44 -1.42
C PRO A 289 17.36 0.13 -2.18
N GLY A 290 17.97 0.18 -3.37
CA GLY A 290 18.26 -1.02 -4.16
C GLY A 290 19.24 -1.96 -3.47
N HIS A 291 20.25 -1.44 -2.78
CA HIS A 291 21.23 -2.26 -2.07
C HIS A 291 20.55 -2.98 -0.91
N ALA A 292 19.70 -2.26 -0.18
CA ALA A 292 18.92 -2.82 0.92
C ALA A 292 17.89 -3.87 0.45
N ALA A 293 17.28 -3.67 -0.72
CA ALA A 293 16.42 -4.69 -1.34
C ALA A 293 17.22 -5.93 -1.76
N ALA A 294 18.40 -5.75 -2.37
CA ALA A 294 19.25 -6.85 -2.82
C ALA A 294 19.84 -7.67 -1.66
N SER A 295 20.10 -7.05 -0.51
CA SER A 295 20.56 -7.74 0.71
C SER A 295 19.42 -8.35 1.54
N GLY A 296 18.16 -8.07 1.22
CA GLY A 296 17.01 -8.47 2.04
C GLY A 296 16.85 -7.66 3.34
N SER A 297 17.58 -6.55 3.49
CA SER A 297 17.58 -5.70 4.69
C SER A 297 16.82 -4.37 4.51
N LEU A 298 15.95 -4.29 3.50
CA LEU A 298 15.17 -3.08 3.22
C LEU A 298 14.30 -2.66 4.40
N GLN A 299 13.73 -3.62 5.14
CA GLN A 299 12.92 -3.31 6.33
C GLN A 299 13.70 -2.50 7.36
N GLU A 300 14.96 -2.82 7.61
CA GLU A 300 15.81 -2.05 8.55
C GLU A 300 15.99 -0.59 8.09
N VAL A 301 16.15 -0.36 6.79
CA VAL A 301 16.28 1.00 6.22
C VAL A 301 14.97 1.76 6.31
N LEU A 302 13.84 1.10 6.13
CA LEU A 302 12.54 1.74 6.24
C LEU A 302 12.21 2.13 7.68
N GLU A 303 12.70 1.39 8.67
CA GLU A 303 12.51 1.73 10.09
C GLU A 303 13.53 2.75 10.60
N ASP A 304 14.71 2.89 9.99
CA ASP A 304 15.61 4.02 10.24
C ASP A 304 15.05 5.31 9.62
N ARG A 305 14.22 6.02 10.38
CA ARG A 305 13.51 7.23 9.90
C ARG A 305 14.43 8.38 9.54
N ARG A 306 15.62 8.41 10.15
CA ARG A 306 16.61 9.43 9.87
C ARG A 306 17.21 9.22 8.49
N VAL A 307 17.62 7.99 8.18
CA VAL A 307 18.13 7.63 6.85
C VAL A 307 17.02 7.70 5.81
N LEU A 308 15.83 7.15 6.10
CA LEU A 308 14.71 7.14 5.16
C LEU A 308 14.31 8.55 4.68
N ALA A 309 14.34 9.54 5.58
CA ALA A 309 14.05 10.93 5.25
C ALA A 309 15.08 11.58 4.30
N LEU A 310 16.28 10.99 4.16
CA LEU A 310 17.37 11.48 3.29
C LEU A 310 17.37 10.83 1.89
N LEU A 311 16.67 9.70 1.72
CA LEU A 311 16.61 8.94 0.47
C LEU A 311 15.61 9.53 -0.52
N ASP A 312 15.79 9.23 -1.80
CA ASP A 312 14.85 9.62 -2.85
C ASP A 312 13.55 8.80 -2.73
N PRO A 313 12.37 9.46 -2.66
CA PRO A 313 11.09 8.75 -2.48
C PRO A 313 10.77 7.78 -3.62
N SER A 314 11.16 8.11 -4.85
CA SER A 314 10.87 7.27 -6.02
C SER A 314 11.68 5.97 -6.00
N SER A 315 12.97 6.06 -5.66
CA SER A 315 13.85 4.91 -5.51
C SER A 315 13.46 4.04 -4.30
N VAL A 316 13.01 4.64 -3.19
CA VAL A 316 12.44 3.91 -2.04
C VAL A 316 11.22 3.11 -2.46
N MET A 317 10.27 3.72 -3.18
CA MET A 317 9.06 3.02 -3.63
C MET A 317 9.37 1.92 -4.66
N GLU A 318 10.35 2.12 -5.53
CA GLU A 318 10.81 1.08 -6.47
C GLU A 318 11.45 -0.12 -5.75
N ALA A 319 12.36 0.13 -4.80
CA ALA A 319 12.98 -0.91 -3.99
C ALA A 319 11.97 -1.65 -3.10
N TYR A 320 11.02 -0.92 -2.51
CA TYR A 320 9.91 -1.49 -1.73
C TYR A 320 9.10 -2.49 -2.58
N ARG A 321 8.77 -2.14 -3.83
CA ARG A 321 8.07 -3.04 -4.75
C ARG A 321 8.89 -4.27 -5.12
N ALA A 322 10.21 -4.15 -5.19
CA ALA A 322 11.10 -5.26 -5.50
C ALA A 322 11.27 -6.23 -4.32
N ALA A 323 11.39 -5.70 -3.10
CA ALA A 323 11.68 -6.49 -1.91
C ALA A 323 10.44 -7.16 -1.28
N PHE A 324 9.30 -6.47 -1.28
CA PHE A 324 8.09 -6.97 -0.62
C PHE A 324 7.15 -7.66 -1.62
N GLY A 325 6.83 -8.92 -1.32
CA GLY A 325 5.84 -9.74 -2.01
C GLY A 325 4.43 -9.58 -1.44
N ARG A 326 3.70 -10.70 -1.32
CA ARG A 326 2.32 -10.72 -0.82
C ARG A 326 2.17 -10.40 0.66
N ASP A 327 3.17 -10.71 1.48
CA ASP A 327 3.04 -10.68 2.94
C ASP A 327 3.84 -9.52 3.55
N ILE A 328 3.27 -8.31 3.53
CA ILE A 328 3.88 -7.15 4.20
C ILE A 328 3.60 -7.23 5.70
N PRO A 329 4.61 -7.14 6.57
CA PRO A 329 4.37 -7.13 8.01
C PRO A 329 3.50 -5.94 8.45
N PRO A 330 2.44 -6.15 9.25
CA PRO A 330 1.61 -5.06 9.79
C PRO A 330 2.43 -4.17 10.75
N ASP A 331 1.92 -2.97 11.03
CA ASP A 331 2.53 -2.00 11.98
C ASP A 331 3.97 -1.60 11.65
N THR A 332 4.37 -1.70 10.38
CA THR A 332 5.68 -1.28 9.89
C THR A 332 5.57 -0.09 8.96
N MET A 333 6.71 0.54 8.64
CA MET A 333 6.73 1.52 7.56
C MET A 333 6.31 0.93 6.23
N ALA A 334 6.67 -0.33 5.95
CA ALA A 334 6.33 -0.97 4.70
C ALA A 334 4.80 -1.01 4.51
N ALA A 335 4.05 -1.29 5.58
CA ALA A 335 2.59 -1.17 5.59
C ALA A 335 2.13 0.28 5.37
N SER A 336 2.74 1.27 6.02
CA SER A 336 2.43 2.69 5.78
C SER A 336 2.64 3.11 4.32
N LEU A 337 3.73 2.65 3.67
CA LEU A 337 3.99 2.91 2.25
C LEU A 337 2.97 2.21 1.34
N ARG A 338 2.55 0.99 1.69
CA ARG A 338 1.49 0.27 0.98
C ARG A 338 0.20 1.08 0.94
N TYR A 339 -0.22 1.63 2.06
CA TYR A 339 -1.41 2.46 2.16
C TYR A 339 -1.24 3.81 1.47
N GLY A 340 -0.05 4.42 1.53
CA GLY A 340 0.29 5.61 0.75
C GLY A 340 0.12 5.38 -0.75
N GLU A 341 0.61 4.24 -1.26
CA GLU A 341 0.47 3.84 -2.67
C GLU A 341 -1.01 3.67 -3.07
N LEU A 342 -1.84 3.00 -2.24
CA LEU A 342 -3.29 2.90 -2.51
C LEU A 342 -3.99 4.24 -2.53
N SER A 343 -3.51 5.16 -1.71
CA SER A 343 -4.04 6.51 -1.59
C SER A 343 -3.63 7.41 -2.77
N GLY A 344 -2.89 6.87 -3.75
CA GLY A 344 -2.43 7.58 -4.93
C GLY A 344 -1.31 8.59 -4.64
N MET A 345 -0.55 8.37 -3.57
CA MET A 345 0.64 9.16 -3.25
C MET A 345 1.64 9.08 -4.42
N GLU A 346 1.96 10.23 -4.98
CA GLU A 346 2.76 10.39 -6.19
C GLU A 346 4.03 11.18 -5.91
N PRO A 347 5.03 11.20 -6.82
CA PRO A 347 6.37 11.64 -6.49
C PRO A 347 6.37 12.93 -5.67
N MET A 348 6.90 12.81 -4.47
CA MET A 348 6.99 13.89 -3.50
C MET A 348 8.33 14.59 -3.67
N ARG A 349 8.34 15.88 -3.37
CA ARG A 349 9.61 16.58 -3.13
C ARG A 349 10.21 16.07 -1.82
N GLN A 350 11.51 16.26 -1.64
CA GLN A 350 12.19 15.77 -0.44
C GLN A 350 11.57 16.30 0.86
N GLY A 351 11.26 17.59 0.93
CA GLY A 351 10.66 18.20 2.11
C GLY A 351 9.23 17.71 2.39
N GLU A 352 8.44 17.47 1.35
CA GLU A 352 7.11 16.87 1.46
C GLU A 352 7.20 15.40 1.91
N TRP A 353 8.17 14.64 1.40
CA TRP A 353 8.43 13.27 1.83
C TRP A 353 8.77 13.20 3.32
N ALA A 354 9.74 13.99 3.78
CA ALA A 354 10.09 14.05 5.20
C ALA A 354 8.91 14.47 6.07
N ALA A 355 8.09 15.42 5.61
CA ALA A 355 6.88 15.84 6.31
C ALA A 355 5.85 14.70 6.46
N TRP A 356 5.65 13.89 5.40
CA TRP A 356 4.79 12.71 5.47
C TRP A 356 5.34 11.62 6.38
N LEU A 357 6.64 11.36 6.37
CA LEU A 357 7.27 10.42 7.31
C LEU A 357 7.04 10.85 8.78
N HIS A 358 7.25 12.14 9.07
CA HIS A 358 6.96 12.70 10.39
C HIS A 358 5.48 12.58 10.73
N HIS A 359 4.57 12.83 9.77
CA HIS A 359 3.13 12.69 9.98
C HIS A 359 2.72 11.26 10.29
N PHE A 360 3.27 10.27 9.59
CA PHE A 360 3.00 8.86 9.87
C PHE A 360 3.44 8.50 11.28
N ALA A 361 4.65 8.90 11.68
CA ALA A 361 5.17 8.65 13.03
C ALA A 361 4.27 9.26 14.11
N VAL A 362 3.92 10.56 14.00
CA VAL A 362 3.05 11.24 14.96
C VAL A 362 1.66 10.60 15.03
N THR A 363 1.08 10.23 13.88
CA THR A 363 -0.26 9.65 13.83
C THR A 363 -0.30 8.25 14.46
N HIS A 364 0.77 7.46 14.32
CA HIS A 364 0.90 6.16 15.00
C HIS A 364 1.35 6.28 16.47
N GLY A 365 1.58 7.50 16.98
CA GLY A 365 2.07 7.71 18.34
C GLY A 365 3.55 7.33 18.56
N ASP A 366 4.32 7.17 17.50
CA ASP A 366 5.75 6.84 17.54
C ASP A 366 6.60 8.12 17.60
N GLN A 367 6.84 8.62 18.81
CA GLN A 367 7.61 9.84 19.03
C GLN A 367 9.10 9.65 18.67
N GLU A 368 9.65 8.45 18.86
CA GLU A 368 11.06 8.16 18.52
C GLU A 368 11.28 8.27 17.02
N ALA A 369 10.38 7.68 16.22
CA ALA A 369 10.37 7.83 14.77
C ALA A 369 10.21 9.30 14.33
N ALA A 370 9.31 10.06 14.97
CA ALA A 370 9.09 11.46 14.64
C ALA A 370 10.34 12.31 14.89
N ASP A 371 10.97 12.13 16.06
CA ASP A 371 12.20 12.81 16.44
C ASP A 371 13.38 12.41 15.52
N ALA A 372 13.44 11.15 15.10
CA ALA A 372 14.44 10.67 14.15
C ALA A 372 14.31 11.32 12.75
N VAL A 373 13.09 11.57 12.27
CA VAL A 373 12.88 12.36 11.04
C VAL A 373 13.41 13.79 11.22
N LEU A 374 13.13 14.45 12.34
CA LEU A 374 13.63 15.80 12.62
C LEU A 374 15.17 15.82 12.72
N ALA A 375 15.77 14.77 13.29
CA ALA A 375 17.22 14.59 13.40
C ALA A 375 17.92 14.31 12.05
N SER A 376 17.17 14.09 10.97
CA SER A 376 17.73 14.05 9.61
C SER A 376 18.17 15.45 9.12
N GLU A 377 17.65 16.51 9.75
CA GLU A 377 17.86 17.92 9.38
C GLU A 377 17.43 18.27 7.95
N VAL A 378 16.63 17.41 7.30
CA VAL A 378 15.94 17.76 6.06
C VAL A 378 14.93 18.88 6.36
N ALA A 379 14.86 19.88 5.49
CA ALA A 379 13.89 20.95 5.61
C ALA A 379 12.49 20.42 5.26
N LEU A 380 11.65 20.24 6.27
CA LEU A 380 10.24 19.88 6.09
C LEU A 380 9.46 21.06 5.49
N GLU A 381 8.55 20.79 4.55
CA GLU A 381 7.63 21.82 4.03
C GLU A 381 6.57 22.20 5.09
N TRP A 382 6.23 21.24 5.95
CA TRP A 382 5.29 21.36 7.06
C TRP A 382 5.58 20.30 8.12
N GLN A 383 5.19 20.56 9.37
CA GLN A 383 5.38 19.65 10.50
C GLN A 383 4.03 19.32 11.14
N THR A 384 3.82 18.06 11.51
CA THR A 384 2.60 17.67 12.25
C THR A 384 2.70 18.11 13.71
N LEU A 385 1.72 18.85 14.20
CA LEU A 385 1.65 19.30 15.60
C LEU A 385 0.95 18.28 16.49
N TRP A 386 -0.17 17.74 16.00
CA TRP A 386 -0.97 16.71 16.68
C TRP A 386 -1.88 16.02 15.67
N SER A 387 -2.35 14.82 16.02
CA SER A 387 -3.22 13.99 15.20
C SER A 387 -4.28 13.31 16.08
N ASP A 388 -5.55 13.50 15.77
CA ASP A 388 -6.70 12.73 16.26
C ASP A 388 -7.38 12.08 15.04
N LEU A 389 -6.56 11.30 14.33
CA LEU A 389 -6.88 10.64 13.09
C LEU A 389 -6.53 9.16 13.24
N ARG A 390 -7.43 8.28 12.81
CA ARG A 390 -7.16 6.83 12.79
C ARG A 390 -6.02 6.55 11.79
N PRO A 391 -4.88 5.99 12.24
CA PRO A 391 -3.81 5.59 11.32
C PRO A 391 -4.32 4.58 10.29
N THR A 392 -3.91 4.70 9.04
CA THR A 392 -4.29 3.68 8.04
C THR A 392 -3.65 2.35 8.41
N GLY A 393 -4.41 1.27 8.31
CA GLY A 393 -3.97 -0.06 8.74
C GLY A 393 -4.19 -0.35 10.23
N ALA A 394 -4.50 0.64 11.05
CA ALA A 394 -4.91 0.40 12.45
C ALA A 394 -6.39 -0.03 12.46
N PHE A 395 -6.60 -1.33 12.69
CA PHE A 395 -7.93 -1.96 12.65
C PHE A 395 -8.48 -2.21 14.05
N LEU A 396 -8.30 -3.41 14.62
CA LEU A 396 -9.05 -3.89 15.77
C LEU A 396 -8.26 -3.89 17.09
N GLY A 397 -7.19 -3.10 17.20
CA GLY A 397 -6.26 -3.10 18.35
C GLY A 397 -6.81 -2.59 19.69
N GLU A 398 -6.04 -2.83 20.76
CA GLU A 398 -6.26 -2.22 22.09
C GLU A 398 -6.09 -0.70 21.98
N GLY A 399 -6.99 0.08 22.60
CA GLY A 399 -6.91 1.54 22.57
C GLY A 399 -7.54 2.22 21.35
N LEU A 400 -8.35 1.51 20.54
CA LEU A 400 -9.26 2.19 19.61
C LEU A 400 -10.22 3.09 20.39
N THR A 401 -9.91 4.37 20.39
CA THR A 401 -10.83 5.40 20.82
C THR A 401 -11.76 5.73 19.66
N HIS A 402 -12.98 6.18 19.98
CA HIS A 402 -13.81 6.83 18.99
C HIS A 402 -13.09 8.06 18.43
N HIS A 403 -12.57 7.93 17.21
CA HIS A 403 -12.05 9.06 16.47
C HIS A 403 -13.21 9.84 15.85
N PRO A 404 -13.08 11.16 15.66
CA PRO A 404 -13.98 11.87 14.75
C PRO A 404 -13.92 11.21 13.36
N THR A 405 -15.07 11.04 12.71
CA THR A 405 -15.13 10.43 11.37
C THR A 405 -16.07 11.21 10.45
N GLY A 406 -15.82 11.10 9.15
CA GLY A 406 -16.64 11.73 8.12
C GLY A 406 -16.68 13.26 8.22
N ILE A 407 -15.56 13.90 8.57
CA ILE A 407 -15.50 15.36 8.71
C ILE A 407 -15.78 16.03 7.36
N THR A 408 -16.81 16.87 7.32
CA THR A 408 -17.23 17.61 6.11
C THR A 408 -16.89 19.09 6.17
N SER A 409 -16.71 19.65 7.36
CA SER A 409 -16.43 21.07 7.56
C SER A 409 -15.56 21.32 8.78
N LEU A 410 -14.73 22.36 8.69
CA LEU A 410 -13.81 22.81 9.73
C LEU A 410 -13.93 24.32 9.92
N SER A 411 -13.84 24.74 11.17
CA SER A 411 -13.74 26.15 11.56
C SER A 411 -12.72 26.29 12.67
N ALA A 412 -12.01 27.42 12.73
CA ALA A 412 -11.01 27.62 13.77
C ALA A 412 -10.97 29.08 14.21
N THR A 413 -10.55 29.27 15.46
CA THR A 413 -10.24 30.55 16.11
C THR A 413 -8.75 30.59 16.43
N GLU A 414 -8.27 31.63 17.14
CA GLU A 414 -6.87 31.69 17.59
C GLU A 414 -6.46 30.52 18.51
N HIS A 415 -7.42 29.92 19.23
CA HIS A 415 -7.12 28.93 20.26
C HIS A 415 -7.81 27.59 20.05
N THR A 416 -8.87 27.54 19.27
CA THR A 416 -9.70 26.34 19.10
C THR A 416 -9.94 26.01 17.64
N VAL A 417 -10.06 24.72 17.33
CA VAL A 417 -10.57 24.22 16.06
C VAL A 417 -11.78 23.35 16.33
N THR A 418 -12.80 23.50 15.50
CA THR A 418 -14.04 22.73 15.55
C THR A 418 -14.21 21.99 14.23
N ALA A 419 -14.44 20.67 14.30
CA ALA A 419 -14.78 19.82 13.18
C ALA A 419 -16.23 19.37 13.29
N THR A 420 -16.91 19.28 12.15
CA THR A 420 -18.31 18.86 12.09
C THR A 420 -18.50 17.81 11.02
N ASN A 421 -19.28 16.78 11.36
CA ASN A 421 -19.88 15.88 10.40
C ASN A 421 -21.34 16.33 10.22
N GLU A 422 -21.61 17.05 9.12
CA GLU A 422 -22.93 17.63 8.85
C GLU A 422 -24.01 16.57 8.60
N LEU A 423 -23.62 15.37 8.13
CA LEU A 423 -24.56 14.28 7.88
C LEU A 423 -25.08 13.66 9.18
N LEU A 424 -24.20 13.47 10.16
CA LEU A 424 -24.54 12.91 11.47
C LEU A 424 -24.93 13.98 12.50
N GLY A 425 -24.72 15.26 12.20
CA GLY A 425 -24.98 16.38 13.12
C GLY A 425 -24.05 16.41 14.33
N THR A 426 -22.88 15.77 14.24
CA THR A 426 -21.89 15.67 15.33
C THR A 426 -20.81 16.74 15.17
N SER A 427 -20.30 17.23 16.31
CA SER A 427 -19.26 18.25 16.35
C SER A 427 -18.23 17.94 17.45
N TRP A 428 -16.98 18.23 17.15
CA TRP A 428 -15.85 18.03 18.06
C TRP A 428 -14.97 19.29 18.08
N ALA A 429 -14.30 19.56 19.20
CA ALA A 429 -13.44 20.72 19.35
C ALA A 429 -12.11 20.37 20.02
N TRP A 430 -11.03 21.01 19.57
CA TRP A 430 -9.68 20.84 20.11
C TRP A 430 -8.96 22.18 20.27
N GLY A 431 -7.94 22.22 21.12
CA GLY A 431 -7.00 23.33 21.17
C GLY A 431 -6.15 23.37 19.88
N LEU A 432 -6.12 24.52 19.20
CA LEU A 432 -5.53 24.65 17.85
C LEU A 432 -4.09 24.16 17.77
N ARG A 433 -3.24 24.53 18.74
CA ARG A 433 -1.82 24.11 18.79
C ARG A 433 -1.59 22.84 19.61
N SER A 434 -2.43 22.55 20.58
CA SER A 434 -2.19 21.49 21.57
C SER A 434 -2.86 20.15 21.24
N GLY A 435 -3.89 20.15 20.39
CA GLY A 435 -4.69 18.97 20.09
C GLY A 435 -5.50 18.44 21.27
N ARG A 436 -5.59 19.19 22.38
CA ARG A 436 -6.37 18.74 23.55
C ARG A 436 -7.87 18.90 23.28
N PRO A 437 -8.70 17.87 23.51
CA PRO A 437 -10.14 17.94 23.28
C PRO A 437 -10.81 18.94 24.25
N HIS A 438 -11.85 19.62 23.76
CA HIS A 438 -12.70 20.55 24.51
C HIS A 438 -14.17 20.13 24.43
N GLU A 439 -14.91 20.27 25.55
CA GLU A 439 -16.35 19.94 25.60
C GLU A 439 -17.22 20.92 24.79
N SER A 440 -16.76 22.16 24.57
CA SER A 440 -17.46 23.13 23.72
C SER A 440 -16.51 24.11 23.08
N ALA A 441 -16.91 24.61 21.90
CA ALA A 441 -16.14 25.63 21.17
C ALA A 441 -16.16 26.96 21.94
N ASP A 442 -14.98 27.53 22.17
CA ASP A 442 -14.87 28.85 22.77
C ASP A 442 -15.36 29.92 21.78
N THR A 443 -16.59 30.39 21.97
CA THR A 443 -17.26 31.38 21.12
C THR A 443 -16.82 32.82 21.43
N SER A 444 -15.93 33.01 22.41
CA SER A 444 -15.51 34.32 22.90
C SER A 444 -14.26 34.89 22.20
N ALA A 445 -13.57 34.10 21.38
CA ALA A 445 -12.35 34.50 20.68
C ALA A 445 -12.64 35.31 19.40
N GLN A 446 -11.80 36.31 19.11
CA GLN A 446 -11.88 37.07 17.86
C GLN A 446 -11.67 36.16 16.64
N ALA A 447 -12.55 36.27 15.64
CA ALA A 447 -12.39 35.60 14.37
C ALA A 447 -11.20 36.22 13.63
N LEU A 448 -10.06 35.53 13.62
CA LEU A 448 -9.02 35.76 12.61
C LEU A 448 -9.56 35.39 11.22
N GLU A 449 -8.90 35.85 10.16
CA GLU A 449 -9.22 35.45 8.78
C GLU A 449 -8.86 33.97 8.54
N ALA A 450 -9.68 33.06 9.09
CA ALA A 450 -9.59 31.65 8.85
C ALA A 450 -10.02 31.35 7.41
N ARG A 451 -9.10 30.79 6.60
CA ARG A 451 -9.37 30.45 5.20
C ARG A 451 -9.77 28.99 5.10
N ARG A 452 -11.04 28.73 4.80
CA ARG A 452 -11.57 27.36 4.66
C ARG A 452 -11.34 26.81 3.26
N MET A 453 -10.94 25.56 3.19
CA MET A 453 -10.54 24.86 1.98
C MET A 453 -11.24 23.50 1.89
N VAL A 454 -11.54 23.06 0.68
CA VAL A 454 -12.15 21.76 0.38
C VAL A 454 -11.26 21.02 -0.61
N ASN A 455 -10.99 19.74 -0.33
CA ASN A 455 -10.21 18.90 -1.23
C ASN A 455 -11.11 18.37 -2.34
N THR A 456 -10.86 18.84 -3.56
CA THR A 456 -11.64 18.46 -4.75
C THR A 456 -10.76 17.71 -5.71
N SER A 457 -11.33 17.02 -6.70
CA SER A 457 -10.56 16.33 -7.74
C SER A 457 -9.54 17.24 -8.48
N ARG A 458 -9.64 18.56 -8.34
CA ARG A 458 -8.69 19.57 -8.87
C ARG A 458 -7.76 20.17 -7.80
N GLY A 459 -7.59 19.48 -6.68
CA GLY A 459 -6.85 19.92 -5.50
C GLY A 459 -7.68 20.76 -4.55
N TRP A 460 -6.98 21.41 -3.62
CA TRP A 460 -7.56 22.30 -2.63
C TRP A 460 -8.18 23.53 -3.29
N ARG A 461 -9.44 23.81 -2.95
CA ARG A 461 -10.18 24.99 -3.41
C ARG A 461 -10.78 25.74 -2.22
N PRO A 462 -10.96 27.06 -2.28
CA PRO A 462 -11.70 27.79 -1.26
C PRO A 462 -13.08 27.15 -1.05
N ALA A 463 -13.49 27.03 0.20
CA ALA A 463 -14.84 26.55 0.52
C ALA A 463 -15.91 27.49 -0.05
N PRO A 464 -17.14 27.02 -0.28
CA PRO A 464 -18.23 27.87 -0.75
C PRO A 464 -18.40 29.12 0.13
N GLY A 465 -18.30 30.31 -0.49
CA GLY A 465 -18.41 31.60 0.21
C GLY A 465 -17.06 32.22 0.63
N GLU A 466 -15.94 31.51 0.46
CA GLU A 466 -14.60 32.05 0.74
C GLU A 466 -14.04 32.81 -0.47
N PRO A 467 -13.56 34.06 -0.31
CA PRO A 467 -13.10 34.89 -1.42
C PRO A 467 -11.68 34.55 -1.90
N GLN A 468 -10.85 33.94 -1.06
CA GLN A 468 -9.44 33.65 -1.33
C GLN A 468 -9.05 32.26 -0.87
N GLY A 469 -8.11 31.65 -1.61
CA GLY A 469 -7.52 30.37 -1.23
C GLY A 469 -6.38 30.51 -0.23
N ALA A 470 -5.98 29.39 0.32
CA ALA A 470 -4.77 29.24 1.10
C ALA A 470 -3.97 28.04 0.59
N PHE A 471 -2.64 28.09 0.75
CA PHE A 471 -1.85 26.89 0.57
C PHE A 471 -2.18 25.87 1.66
N ILE A 472 -2.44 24.64 1.23
CA ILE A 472 -2.64 23.46 2.08
C ILE A 472 -1.78 22.33 1.48
N PRO A 473 -1.07 21.54 2.30
CA PRO A 473 -0.31 20.39 1.83
C PRO A 473 -1.14 19.46 0.96
N ARG A 474 -0.50 18.80 -0.02
CA ARG A 474 -1.18 17.74 -0.78
C ARG A 474 -1.56 16.63 0.19
N CYS A 475 -2.78 16.12 0.09
CA CYS A 475 -3.29 15.05 0.92
C CYS A 475 -4.13 14.08 0.09
N PRO A 476 -4.32 12.84 0.56
CA PRO A 476 -5.21 11.93 -0.11
C PRO A 476 -6.68 12.37 -0.01
N ARG A 477 -7.52 11.73 -0.82
CA ARG A 477 -8.91 12.14 -1.09
C ARG A 477 -9.87 11.96 0.07
N ASP A 478 -9.51 11.08 0.99
CA ASP A 478 -10.20 10.84 2.25
C ASP A 478 -10.09 12.04 3.20
N ILE A 479 -9.10 12.91 3.04
CA ILE A 479 -9.00 14.22 3.70
C ILE A 479 -9.79 15.24 2.88
N ARG A 480 -10.93 15.69 3.40
CA ARG A 480 -11.97 16.42 2.63
C ARG A 480 -11.98 17.91 2.89
N ALA A 481 -11.69 18.34 4.11
CA ALA A 481 -11.78 19.72 4.55
C ALA A 481 -10.46 20.19 5.18
N ALA A 482 -10.18 21.48 5.07
CA ALA A 482 -9.11 22.12 5.80
C ALA A 482 -9.48 23.55 6.19
N VAL A 483 -8.85 24.06 7.24
CA VAL A 483 -8.92 25.47 7.65
C VAL A 483 -7.52 25.97 7.95
N ARG A 484 -7.20 27.15 7.44
CA ARG A 484 -5.87 27.77 7.57
C ARG A 484 -5.93 29.04 8.41
N ILE A 485 -5.09 29.13 9.45
CA ILE A 485 -4.89 30.32 10.28
C ILE A 485 -3.38 30.58 10.43
N GLY A 486 -2.89 31.74 9.96
CA GLY A 486 -1.48 32.14 10.16
C GLY A 486 -0.49 31.19 9.48
N ASP A 487 0.23 30.37 10.26
CA ASP A 487 1.14 29.27 9.88
C ASP A 487 0.55 27.86 10.10
N ILE A 488 -0.54 27.72 10.85
CA ILE A 488 -1.23 26.43 11.09
C ILE A 488 -2.32 26.11 10.05
N ALA A 489 -2.31 24.90 9.53
CA ALA A 489 -3.45 24.30 8.85
C ALA A 489 -4.02 23.15 9.70
N VAL A 490 -5.34 23.11 9.85
CA VAL A 490 -6.03 21.92 10.38
C VAL A 490 -6.76 21.25 9.24
N LEU A 491 -6.60 19.95 9.12
CA LEU A 491 -7.15 19.13 8.05
C LEU A 491 -8.02 18.03 8.65
N GLY A 492 -9.08 17.66 7.94
CA GLY A 492 -10.05 16.69 8.42
C GLY A 492 -10.74 15.92 7.31
N GLY A 493 -11.13 14.69 7.60
CA GLY A 493 -11.80 13.83 6.65
C GLY A 493 -12.40 12.58 7.27
N ASP A 494 -12.40 11.49 6.50
CA ASP A 494 -13.08 10.25 6.88
C ASP A 494 -12.44 9.59 8.11
N ARG A 495 -11.12 9.70 8.24
CA ARG A 495 -10.34 9.10 9.33
C ARG A 495 -10.20 9.97 10.58
N GLY A 496 -10.57 11.25 10.53
CA GLY A 496 -10.43 12.18 11.64
C GLY A 496 -9.74 13.49 11.29
N VAL A 497 -9.04 14.09 12.26
CA VAL A 497 -8.52 15.47 12.18
C VAL A 497 -7.08 15.53 12.64
N PHE A 498 -6.27 16.37 11.99
CA PHE A 498 -4.90 16.65 12.42
C PHE A 498 -4.49 18.09 12.10
N ALA A 499 -3.52 18.61 12.83
CA ALA A 499 -2.96 19.94 12.59
C ALA A 499 -1.50 19.89 12.18
N VAL A 500 -1.15 20.78 11.26
CA VAL A 500 0.22 20.95 10.77
C VAL A 500 0.61 22.42 10.83
N GLU A 501 1.88 22.67 11.09
CA GLU A 501 2.52 23.98 10.93
C GLU A 501 3.22 24.03 9.57
N ILE A 502 2.88 25.01 8.76
CA ILE A 502 3.47 25.24 7.44
C ILE A 502 4.77 26.03 7.64
N LEU A 503 5.90 25.40 7.30
CA LEU A 503 7.23 25.95 7.55
C LEU A 503 7.79 26.69 6.32
N GLU A 504 7.46 26.22 5.12
CA GLU A 504 7.88 26.88 3.89
C GLU A 504 6.89 27.98 3.46
N LYS A 505 7.41 29.00 2.77
CA LYS A 505 6.55 30.05 2.20
C LYS A 505 5.63 29.46 1.14
N GLU A 506 4.42 30.02 1.02
CA GLU A 506 3.44 29.58 0.03
C GLU A 506 4.10 29.47 -1.36
N PRO A 507 4.03 28.30 -2.01
CA PRO A 507 4.71 28.08 -3.29
C PRO A 507 4.15 29.03 -4.35
N GLU A 508 5.03 29.57 -5.18
CA GLU A 508 4.66 30.51 -6.27
C GLU A 508 3.79 29.86 -7.36
N HIS A 509 3.71 28.52 -7.39
CA HIS A 509 3.01 27.74 -8.41
C HIS A 509 1.95 26.83 -7.81
N GLU A 510 0.83 26.66 -8.52
CA GLU A 510 -0.24 25.72 -8.16
C GLU A 510 0.31 24.28 -8.17
N VAL A 511 0.25 23.61 -7.02
CA VAL A 511 0.74 22.24 -6.87
C VAL A 511 -0.33 21.27 -7.35
N SER A 512 0.00 20.40 -8.31
CA SER A 512 -0.91 19.37 -8.80
C SER A 512 -1.34 18.43 -7.66
N PRO A 513 -2.65 18.14 -7.51
CA PRO A 513 -3.12 17.24 -6.47
C PRO A 513 -2.65 15.81 -6.71
N TRP A 514 -2.67 14.99 -5.65
CA TRP A 514 -2.56 13.56 -5.81
C TRP A 514 -3.76 13.00 -6.59
N HIS A 515 -3.48 11.92 -7.31
CA HIS A 515 -4.52 11.05 -7.79
C HIS A 515 -5.16 10.34 -6.60
N GLY A 516 -6.43 9.99 -6.71
CA GLY A 516 -7.20 9.27 -5.69
C GLY A 516 -7.13 7.75 -5.80
N ALA A 517 -6.39 7.21 -6.78
CA ALA A 517 -6.09 5.79 -6.91
C ALA A 517 -4.76 5.62 -7.67
N PRO A 518 -3.98 4.56 -7.40
CA PRO A 518 -2.77 4.26 -8.17
C PRO A 518 -3.10 3.99 -9.64
N LEU A 519 -2.16 4.29 -10.54
CA LEU A 519 -2.32 4.01 -11.97
C LEU A 519 -2.32 2.51 -12.22
N LEU A 520 -1.27 1.86 -11.73
CA LEU A 520 -1.08 0.42 -11.80
C LEU A 520 -1.39 -0.21 -10.46
N ASP A 521 -2.19 -1.26 -10.50
CA ASP A 521 -2.66 -1.85 -9.26
C ASP A 521 -1.53 -2.45 -8.42
N ALA A 522 -1.62 -2.22 -7.12
CA ALA A 522 -0.79 -2.83 -6.09
C ALA A 522 -1.30 -4.20 -5.61
N TYR A 523 -2.28 -4.81 -6.33
CA TYR A 523 -3.08 -5.98 -5.90
C TYR A 523 -2.33 -7.30 -5.70
N GLU A 524 -1.01 -7.34 -5.80
CA GLU A 524 -0.22 -8.54 -5.44
C GLU A 524 0.46 -8.39 -4.08
N ARG A 525 0.26 -7.27 -3.38
CA ARG A 525 0.81 -7.06 -2.03
C ARG A 525 -0.33 -6.82 -1.05
N GLU A 526 -0.38 -7.62 -0.01
CA GLU A 526 -1.33 -7.50 1.08
C GLU A 526 -0.55 -7.24 2.37
N VAL A 527 -1.18 -6.53 3.30
CA VAL A 527 -0.64 -6.45 4.65
C VAL A 527 -1.10 -7.71 5.36
N ALA A 528 -0.16 -8.48 5.90
CA ALA A 528 -0.46 -9.70 6.63
C ALA A 528 -1.39 -9.38 7.82
N THR A 529 -2.32 -10.28 8.09
CA THR A 529 -3.22 -10.13 9.24
C THR A 529 -2.42 -10.20 10.54
N ARG A 530 -2.78 -9.38 11.52
CA ARG A 530 -2.18 -9.46 12.85
C ARG A 530 -2.61 -10.75 13.55
N PRO A 531 -1.77 -11.32 14.43
CA PRO A 531 -2.24 -12.36 15.33
C PRO A 531 -3.33 -11.81 16.25
N LEU A 532 -4.35 -12.60 16.55
CA LEU A 532 -5.44 -12.22 17.46
C LEU A 532 -4.90 -11.93 18.88
N PRO A 533 -5.07 -10.70 19.40
CA PRO A 533 -4.75 -10.40 20.79
C PRO A 533 -5.61 -11.21 21.78
N GLU A 534 -4.98 -11.70 22.85
CA GLU A 534 -5.65 -12.55 23.85
C GLU A 534 -6.86 -11.85 24.51
N ALA A 535 -6.77 -10.54 24.70
CA ALA A 535 -7.83 -9.71 25.28
C ALA A 535 -9.14 -9.70 24.47
N PHE A 536 -9.12 -10.16 23.21
CA PHE A 536 -10.32 -10.26 22.37
C PHE A 536 -10.92 -11.66 22.32
N ARG A 537 -10.22 -12.68 22.84
CA ARG A 537 -10.79 -14.03 22.99
C ARG A 537 -11.81 -14.13 24.13
N ASP A 538 -11.66 -13.25 25.12
CA ASP A 538 -12.52 -13.20 26.30
C ASP A 538 -12.77 -11.73 26.70
N PRO A 539 -13.68 -11.04 25.99
CA PRO A 539 -13.88 -9.60 26.19
C PRO A 539 -14.48 -9.31 27.57
N SER A 540 -13.82 -8.44 28.32
CA SER A 540 -14.31 -7.92 29.59
C SER A 540 -15.59 -7.10 29.44
N ALA A 541 -16.35 -6.97 30.54
CA ALA A 541 -17.51 -6.08 30.58
C ALA A 541 -17.16 -4.65 30.16
N THR A 542 -15.97 -4.16 30.52
CA THR A 542 -15.48 -2.82 30.13
C THR A 542 -15.28 -2.72 28.63
N GLN A 543 -14.64 -3.71 27.99
CA GLN A 543 -14.46 -3.72 26.53
C GLN A 543 -15.80 -3.82 25.78
N LEU A 544 -16.74 -4.61 26.30
CA LEU A 544 -18.10 -4.65 25.74
C LEU A 544 -18.79 -3.28 25.86
N SER A 545 -18.68 -2.62 27.01
CA SER A 545 -19.24 -1.29 27.22
C SER A 545 -18.55 -0.20 26.39
N GLU A 546 -17.27 -0.34 26.06
CA GLU A 546 -16.56 0.58 25.16
C GLU A 546 -17.17 0.57 23.75
N VAL A 547 -17.62 -0.59 23.27
CA VAL A 547 -18.17 -0.76 21.93
C VAL A 547 -19.67 -0.46 21.87
N PHE A 548 -20.43 -1.00 22.82
CA PHE A 548 -21.90 -0.96 22.79
C PHE A 548 -22.50 0.12 23.70
N GLY A 549 -21.70 0.72 24.57
CA GLY A 549 -22.12 1.69 25.59
C GLY A 549 -22.33 1.08 26.97
N ASN A 550 -22.10 1.89 28.02
CA ASN A 550 -22.19 1.46 29.43
C ASN A 550 -23.56 0.89 29.82
N ASP A 551 -24.64 1.45 29.29
CA ASP A 551 -26.01 1.01 29.61
C ASP A 551 -26.50 -0.13 28.70
N SER A 552 -25.65 -0.64 27.81
CA SER A 552 -25.99 -1.61 26.77
C SER A 552 -25.37 -2.99 27.00
N VAL A 553 -25.00 -3.33 28.24
CA VAL A 553 -24.52 -4.67 28.59
C VAL A 553 -25.44 -5.28 29.65
N PHE A 554 -26.10 -6.38 29.29
CA PHE A 554 -26.92 -7.19 30.20
C PHE A 554 -26.02 -8.00 31.11
N ARG A 555 -25.99 -7.63 32.39
CA ARG A 555 -25.20 -8.32 33.41
C ARG A 555 -26.11 -8.77 34.56
N PRO A 556 -26.66 -9.99 34.51
CA PRO A 556 -27.52 -10.50 35.56
C PRO A 556 -26.74 -10.76 36.86
N THR A 557 -27.41 -10.56 37.98
CA THR A 557 -26.98 -11.04 39.29
C THR A 557 -27.20 -12.54 39.41
N GLU A 558 -26.55 -13.19 40.39
CA GLU A 558 -26.73 -14.63 40.65
C GLU A 558 -28.20 -15.02 40.88
N SER A 559 -29.00 -14.13 41.49
CA SER A 559 -30.44 -14.33 41.69
C SER A 559 -31.30 -14.17 40.43
N GLU A 560 -30.78 -13.55 39.38
CA GLU A 560 -31.47 -13.33 38.10
C GLU A 560 -31.14 -14.41 37.07
N ILE A 561 -30.14 -15.26 37.33
CA ILE A 561 -29.89 -16.46 36.53
C ILE A 561 -30.91 -17.55 36.91
N PRO A 562 -31.56 -18.21 35.93
CA PRO A 562 -32.42 -19.36 36.19
C PRO A 562 -31.68 -20.50 36.91
N GLU A 563 -32.33 -21.15 37.89
CA GLU A 563 -31.73 -22.25 38.68
C GLU A 563 -31.13 -23.35 37.81
N SER A 564 -31.76 -23.63 36.66
CA SER A 564 -31.35 -24.67 35.71
C SER A 564 -30.04 -24.36 34.98
N LEU A 565 -29.55 -23.11 35.03
CA LEU A 565 -28.26 -22.67 34.48
C LEU A 565 -27.19 -22.46 35.57
N HIS A 566 -27.53 -22.57 36.87
CA HIS A 566 -26.58 -22.36 37.97
C HIS A 566 -25.41 -23.35 37.91
N GLY A 567 -24.20 -22.85 38.19
CA GLY A 567 -22.98 -23.67 38.21
C GLY A 567 -22.42 -24.03 36.83
N THR A 568 -23.02 -23.52 35.74
CA THR A 568 -22.46 -23.65 34.39
C THR A 568 -21.44 -22.54 34.09
N GLU A 569 -20.52 -22.80 33.16
CA GLU A 569 -19.56 -21.79 32.70
C GLU A 569 -20.28 -20.59 32.06
N ALA A 570 -21.38 -20.82 31.34
CA ALA A 570 -22.17 -19.76 30.72
C ALA A 570 -22.82 -18.82 31.74
N ALA A 571 -23.35 -19.34 32.86
CA ALA A 571 -23.87 -18.51 33.95
C ALA A 571 -22.77 -17.66 34.59
N GLN A 572 -21.62 -18.27 34.91
CA GLN A 572 -20.50 -17.54 35.50
C GLN A 572 -20.03 -16.43 34.56
N TRP A 573 -19.90 -16.73 33.27
CA TRP A 573 -19.47 -15.76 32.27
C TRP A 573 -20.45 -14.60 32.13
N LEU A 574 -21.77 -14.85 32.09
CA LEU A 574 -22.80 -13.80 32.06
C LEU A 574 -22.77 -12.89 33.29
N ILE A 575 -22.55 -13.45 34.48
CA ILE A 575 -22.46 -12.68 35.73
C ILE A 575 -21.18 -11.81 35.74
N GLU A 576 -20.08 -12.32 35.19
CA GLU A 576 -18.79 -11.63 35.23
C GLU A 576 -18.62 -10.60 34.11
N HIS A 577 -19.01 -10.93 32.88
CA HIS A 577 -18.75 -10.18 31.66
C HIS A 577 -20.03 -9.56 31.06
N GLY A 578 -21.11 -10.32 31.02
CA GLY A 578 -22.42 -9.89 30.49
C GLY A 578 -22.55 -10.01 28.97
N LEU A 579 -23.77 -9.78 28.46
CA LEU A 579 -24.11 -9.84 27.04
C LEU A 579 -24.46 -8.45 26.48
N PRO A 580 -23.95 -8.04 25.31
CA PRO A 580 -24.41 -6.82 24.66
C PRO A 580 -25.94 -6.82 24.41
N ILE A 581 -26.59 -5.71 24.74
CA ILE A 581 -28.00 -5.38 24.46
C ILE A 581 -28.01 -4.44 23.25
N VAL A 582 -28.19 -5.01 22.07
CA VAL A 582 -27.90 -4.36 20.79
C VAL A 582 -28.94 -4.74 19.74
N GLU A 583 -29.12 -3.82 18.79
CA GLU A 583 -29.67 -4.11 17.46
C GLU A 583 -28.55 -3.71 16.48
N LEU A 584 -27.90 -4.69 15.86
CA LEU A 584 -26.76 -4.49 14.95
C LEU A 584 -26.82 -5.57 13.88
N LEU A 585 -26.75 -5.18 12.61
CA LEU A 585 -27.00 -6.09 11.49
C LEU A 585 -28.38 -6.76 11.69
N THR A 586 -28.44 -8.08 11.80
CA THR A 586 -29.67 -8.83 12.09
C THR A 586 -29.76 -9.32 13.53
N LEU A 587 -28.75 -9.07 14.37
CA LEU A 587 -28.77 -9.45 15.78
C LEU A 587 -29.63 -8.46 16.57
N ASN A 588 -30.62 -8.98 17.31
CA ASN A 588 -31.41 -8.20 18.25
C ASN A 588 -31.50 -8.88 19.62
N THR A 589 -30.81 -8.30 20.61
CA THR A 589 -30.81 -8.78 22.01
C THR A 589 -31.52 -7.81 22.95
N ARG A 590 -32.25 -6.81 22.43
CA ARG A 590 -32.95 -5.80 23.25
C ARG A 590 -33.99 -6.39 24.20
N GLY A 591 -34.54 -7.57 23.86
CA GLY A 591 -35.47 -8.32 24.69
C GLY A 591 -34.95 -8.60 26.10
N LEU A 592 -33.63 -8.83 26.26
CA LEU A 592 -33.01 -9.14 27.56
C LEU A 592 -33.20 -8.04 28.60
N ARG A 593 -33.26 -6.77 28.18
CA ARG A 593 -33.49 -5.64 29.09
C ARG A 593 -34.85 -5.72 29.79
N THR A 594 -35.86 -6.25 29.12
CA THR A 594 -37.24 -6.26 29.60
C THR A 594 -37.69 -7.62 30.12
N GLN A 595 -37.17 -8.70 29.55
CA GLN A 595 -37.62 -10.07 29.83
C GLN A 595 -36.60 -10.86 30.67
N GLY A 596 -35.35 -10.38 30.76
CA GLY A 596 -34.25 -11.15 31.36
C GLY A 596 -33.95 -12.44 30.60
N LEU A 597 -33.17 -13.32 31.22
CA LEU A 597 -32.86 -14.63 30.67
C LEU A 597 -34.00 -15.61 30.97
N ARG A 598 -34.71 -16.07 29.94
CA ARG A 598 -35.89 -16.96 30.09
C ARG A 598 -35.61 -18.35 29.51
N GLU A 599 -36.00 -19.39 30.24
CA GLU A 599 -35.99 -20.76 29.72
C GLU A 599 -37.11 -20.92 28.67
N VAL A 600 -36.78 -21.52 27.53
CA VAL A 600 -37.68 -21.77 26.40
C VAL A 600 -37.80 -23.26 26.10
N PRO A 601 -38.94 -23.74 25.56
CA PRO A 601 -39.04 -25.12 25.12
C PRO A 601 -38.00 -25.41 24.03
N PRO A 602 -37.58 -26.68 23.88
CA PRO A 602 -36.66 -27.07 22.82
C PRO A 602 -37.29 -26.73 21.45
N PRO A 603 -36.59 -25.95 20.60
CA PRO A 603 -37.15 -25.58 19.30
C PRO A 603 -37.49 -26.81 18.47
N ASP A 604 -38.60 -26.73 17.75
CA ASP A 604 -39.04 -27.80 16.85
C ASP A 604 -38.10 -27.87 15.64
N GLU A 605 -37.51 -26.74 15.27
CA GLU A 605 -36.60 -26.54 14.14
C GLU A 605 -35.21 -27.13 14.37
N LEU A 606 -34.82 -27.50 15.60
CA LEU A 606 -33.48 -28.05 15.86
C LEU A 606 -33.27 -29.40 15.16
N GLU A 607 -32.30 -29.45 14.25
CA GLU A 607 -31.96 -30.66 13.48
C GLU A 607 -31.29 -31.77 14.32
N VAL A 608 -30.93 -31.45 15.57
CA VAL A 608 -30.35 -32.41 16.51
C VAL A 608 -31.41 -33.47 16.88
N PRO A 609 -31.12 -34.79 16.70
CA PRO A 609 -32.03 -35.85 17.09
C PRO A 609 -32.47 -35.68 18.55
N SER A 610 -33.76 -35.84 18.86
CA SER A 610 -34.35 -35.54 20.17
C SER A 610 -33.66 -36.24 21.36
N ARG A 611 -32.87 -37.31 21.11
CA ARG A 611 -32.07 -38.04 22.10
C ARG A 611 -30.71 -37.41 22.45
N ARG A 612 -30.26 -36.41 21.69
CA ARG A 612 -29.02 -35.63 21.93
C ARG A 612 -29.29 -34.18 22.34
N ARG A 613 -30.56 -33.76 22.39
CA ARG A 613 -30.96 -32.46 22.94
C ARG A 613 -30.60 -32.43 24.42
N THR A 614 -29.65 -31.56 24.78
CA THR A 614 -28.96 -31.53 26.08
C THR A 614 -29.40 -30.38 26.98
N GLY A 615 -30.42 -29.60 26.56
CA GLY A 615 -30.97 -28.43 27.25
C GLY A 615 -31.16 -28.59 28.76
N PRO A 616 -31.41 -27.49 29.49
CA PRO A 616 -32.38 -26.42 29.20
C PRO A 616 -31.92 -25.42 28.12
N TYR A 617 -32.87 -24.80 27.41
CA TYR A 617 -32.60 -23.78 26.39
C TYR A 617 -33.02 -22.41 26.91
N PHE A 618 -32.25 -21.36 26.63
CA PHE A 618 -32.54 -19.99 27.07
C PHE A 618 -32.56 -19.01 25.91
N ALA A 619 -33.57 -18.14 25.85
CA ALA A 619 -33.65 -17.13 24.79
C ALA A 619 -32.64 -15.99 25.04
N LEU A 620 -31.82 -15.70 24.03
CA LEU A 620 -30.89 -14.57 24.01
C LEU A 620 -31.40 -13.41 23.17
N GLY A 621 -32.18 -13.68 22.12
CA GLY A 621 -32.68 -12.67 21.20
C GLY A 621 -33.11 -13.27 19.86
N ASP A 622 -32.97 -12.49 18.80
CA ASP A 622 -33.21 -12.88 17.42
C ASP A 622 -31.95 -12.69 16.58
N LEU A 623 -31.69 -13.57 15.61
CA LEU A 623 -30.60 -13.48 14.66
C LEU A 623 -31.04 -13.99 13.29
N LEU A 624 -30.74 -13.26 12.20
CA LEU A 624 -31.14 -13.61 10.83
C LEU A 624 -32.65 -13.91 10.68
N GLY A 625 -33.49 -13.28 11.51
CA GLY A 625 -34.94 -13.49 11.52
C GLY A 625 -35.44 -14.77 12.23
N GLY A 626 -34.57 -15.53 12.91
CA GLY A 626 -34.94 -16.65 13.78
C GLY A 626 -34.55 -16.44 15.25
N ASP A 627 -34.93 -17.35 16.14
CA ASP A 627 -34.60 -17.27 17.56
C ASP A 627 -33.12 -17.57 17.78
N LEU A 628 -32.46 -16.73 18.59
CA LEU A 628 -31.12 -16.96 19.11
C LEU A 628 -31.21 -17.52 20.52
N ILE A 629 -30.69 -18.73 20.74
CA ILE A 629 -30.83 -19.47 21.98
C ILE A 629 -29.49 -19.99 22.51
N LEU A 630 -29.37 -20.08 23.83
CA LEU A 630 -28.29 -20.73 24.55
C LEU A 630 -28.71 -22.14 24.98
N ASP A 631 -27.96 -23.17 24.60
CA ASP A 631 -28.08 -24.51 25.20
C ASP A 631 -27.32 -24.50 26.54
N GLY A 632 -28.04 -24.54 27.66
CA GLY A 632 -27.46 -24.52 29.00
C GLY A 632 -26.68 -25.78 29.36
N GLY A 633 -26.89 -26.90 28.65
CA GLY A 633 -26.16 -28.13 28.89
C GLY A 633 -24.77 -28.14 28.25
N THR A 634 -24.62 -27.48 27.10
CA THR A 634 -23.36 -27.45 26.33
C THR A 634 -22.67 -26.08 26.32
N GLY A 635 -23.41 -25.02 26.62
CA GLY A 635 -22.98 -23.63 26.48
C GLY A 635 -23.03 -23.11 25.05
N GLN A 636 -23.48 -23.92 24.08
CA GLN A 636 -23.53 -23.54 22.65
C GLN A 636 -24.61 -22.49 22.39
N VAL A 637 -24.35 -21.62 21.42
CA VAL A 637 -25.31 -20.64 20.93
C VAL A 637 -25.83 -21.09 19.57
N LEU A 638 -27.15 -21.17 19.44
CA LEU A 638 -27.84 -21.69 18.27
C LEU A 638 -28.77 -20.62 17.67
N CYS A 639 -28.86 -20.57 16.34
CA CYS A 639 -29.81 -19.78 15.57
C CYS A 639 -30.80 -20.71 14.87
N THR A 640 -32.10 -20.50 15.07
CA THR A 640 -33.16 -21.33 14.45
C THR A 640 -33.72 -20.71 13.16
N SER A 641 -33.00 -19.76 12.56
CA SER A 641 -33.46 -19.10 11.34
C SER A 641 -33.59 -20.09 10.18
N GLY A 642 -34.73 -20.04 9.48
CA GLY A 642 -34.90 -20.78 8.22
C GLY A 642 -34.11 -20.21 7.05
N ALA A 643 -33.34 -19.13 7.25
CA ALA A 643 -32.44 -18.56 6.26
C ALA A 643 -31.10 -19.30 6.16
N VAL A 644 -30.76 -20.15 7.14
CA VAL A 644 -29.50 -20.90 7.22
C VAL A 644 -29.78 -22.36 7.56
N GLU A 645 -29.01 -23.28 7.00
CA GLU A 645 -29.07 -24.71 7.35
C GLU A 645 -28.23 -25.01 8.61
N ASP A 646 -27.08 -24.34 8.77
CA ASP A 646 -26.25 -24.47 9.97
C ASP A 646 -26.79 -23.62 11.11
N GLN A 647 -27.21 -24.29 12.18
CA GLN A 647 -27.80 -23.66 13.35
C GLN A 647 -26.76 -23.22 14.38
N LEU A 648 -25.49 -23.66 14.28
CA LEU A 648 -24.49 -23.36 15.28
C LEU A 648 -23.89 -21.96 15.06
N SER A 649 -24.25 -21.01 15.92
CA SER A 649 -23.74 -19.63 15.87
C SER A 649 -22.51 -19.41 16.76
N GLY A 650 -22.31 -20.25 17.79
CA GLY A 650 -21.09 -20.25 18.60
C GLY A 650 -20.92 -21.55 19.36
N SER A 651 -19.70 -22.08 19.40
CA SER A 651 -19.34 -23.29 20.16
C SER A 651 -19.46 -23.09 21.67
N SER A 652 -19.41 -21.83 22.13
CA SER A 652 -19.74 -21.42 23.49
C SER A 652 -20.29 -19.98 23.50
N LEU A 653 -21.03 -19.61 24.55
CA LEU A 653 -21.47 -18.23 24.76
C LEU A 653 -20.30 -17.23 24.73
N ARG A 654 -19.19 -17.56 25.39
CA ARG A 654 -17.98 -16.73 25.38
C ARG A 654 -17.47 -16.49 23.95
N GLN A 655 -17.32 -17.54 23.15
CA GLN A 655 -16.82 -17.42 21.76
C GLN A 655 -17.79 -16.63 20.88
N PHE A 656 -19.10 -16.88 21.02
CA PHE A 656 -20.14 -16.11 20.32
C PHE A 656 -20.00 -14.61 20.61
N VAL A 657 -19.89 -14.24 21.89
CA VAL A 657 -19.76 -12.84 22.29
C VAL A 657 -18.41 -12.24 21.88
N ALA A 658 -17.32 -13.00 21.93
CA ALA A 658 -16.02 -12.57 21.44
C ALA A 658 -16.04 -12.24 19.94
N MET A 659 -16.64 -13.10 19.11
CA MET A 659 -16.81 -12.82 17.68
C MET A 659 -17.71 -11.61 17.44
N PHE A 660 -18.86 -11.51 18.13
CA PHE A 660 -19.75 -10.35 17.99
C PHE A 660 -19.16 -9.05 18.52
N HIS A 661 -18.29 -9.11 19.53
CA HIS A 661 -17.54 -7.96 20.00
C HIS A 661 -16.63 -7.43 18.89
N LEU A 662 -15.93 -8.29 18.14
CA LEU A 662 -15.13 -7.87 16.99
C LEU A 662 -15.97 -7.28 15.86
N VAL A 663 -17.12 -7.89 15.54
CA VAL A 663 -18.09 -7.35 14.56
C VAL A 663 -18.59 -5.96 15.01
N GLY A 664 -18.93 -5.82 16.29
CA GLY A 664 -19.31 -4.54 16.88
C GLY A 664 -18.22 -3.48 16.73
N ARG A 665 -16.96 -3.81 17.05
CA ARG A 665 -15.82 -2.90 16.85
C ARG A 665 -15.69 -2.48 15.38
N TYR A 666 -15.78 -3.43 14.46
CA TYR A 666 -15.66 -3.15 13.03
C TYR A 666 -16.78 -2.22 12.52
N HIS A 667 -18.04 -2.54 12.80
CA HIS A 667 -19.16 -1.77 12.28
C HIS A 667 -19.38 -0.44 13.01
N LEU A 668 -19.27 -0.41 14.34
CA LEU A 668 -19.61 0.77 15.14
C LEU A 668 -18.43 1.75 15.33
N LEU A 669 -17.19 1.26 15.31
CA LEU A 669 -16.01 2.11 15.58
C LEU A 669 -15.18 2.40 14.32
N LEU A 670 -15.12 1.47 13.35
CA LEU A 670 -14.18 1.57 12.23
C LEU A 670 -14.82 1.90 10.90
N SER A 671 -15.99 1.33 10.57
CA SER A 671 -16.55 1.29 9.22
C SER A 671 -16.57 2.65 8.50
N GLU A 672 -16.98 3.72 9.18
CA GLU A 672 -17.04 5.09 8.66
C GLU A 672 -15.67 5.71 8.39
N SER A 673 -14.61 5.20 9.02
CA SER A 673 -13.23 5.64 8.88
C SER A 673 -12.39 4.77 7.95
N LEU A 674 -12.92 3.61 7.52
CA LEU A 674 -12.21 2.72 6.60
C LEU A 674 -12.18 3.34 5.21
N THR A 675 -10.99 3.36 4.60
CA THR A 675 -10.76 4.02 3.31
C THR A 675 -10.12 3.03 2.35
N VAL A 676 -8.83 3.23 2.05
CA VAL A 676 -8.02 2.33 1.24
C VAL A 676 -7.73 0.99 1.90
N ASP A 677 -7.92 0.91 3.22
CA ASP A 677 -7.58 -0.22 4.08
C ASP A 677 -8.80 -1.07 4.49
N LYS A 678 -9.94 -0.85 3.84
CA LYS A 678 -11.20 -1.57 4.13
C LYS A 678 -11.08 -3.07 3.88
N LEU A 679 -10.41 -3.48 2.80
CA LEU A 679 -10.28 -4.89 2.44
C LEU A 679 -9.40 -5.63 3.45
N GLU A 680 -8.28 -5.02 3.84
CA GLU A 680 -7.38 -5.56 4.85
C GLU A 680 -8.04 -5.63 6.23
N ALA A 681 -8.83 -4.63 6.62
CA ALA A 681 -9.61 -4.65 7.86
C ALA A 681 -10.63 -5.80 7.89
N ALA A 682 -11.32 -6.04 6.76
CA ALA A 682 -12.27 -7.14 6.63
C ALA A 682 -11.57 -8.52 6.68
N ALA A 683 -10.41 -8.65 6.03
CA ALA A 683 -9.60 -9.86 6.08
C ALA A 683 -9.08 -10.15 7.51
N GLU A 684 -8.64 -9.13 8.25
CA GLU A 684 -8.23 -9.28 9.65
C GLU A 684 -9.41 -9.71 10.54
N LEU A 685 -10.59 -9.08 10.39
CA LEU A 685 -11.80 -9.48 11.10
C LEU A 685 -12.16 -10.95 10.84
N GLN A 686 -12.17 -11.37 9.57
CA GLN A 686 -12.48 -12.76 9.18
C GLN A 686 -11.45 -13.75 9.77
N SER A 687 -10.16 -13.41 9.71
CA SER A 687 -9.08 -14.21 10.29
C SER A 687 -9.26 -14.39 11.80
N TRP A 688 -9.60 -13.32 12.52
CA TRP A 688 -9.77 -13.36 13.97
C TRP A 688 -11.02 -14.11 14.41
N ILE A 689 -12.14 -13.94 13.71
CA ILE A 689 -13.37 -14.71 13.94
C ILE A 689 -13.09 -16.21 13.76
N LEU A 690 -12.38 -16.59 12.70
CA LEU A 690 -11.96 -17.98 12.46
C LEU A 690 -11.06 -18.53 13.57
N GLU A 691 -10.18 -17.70 14.13
CA GLU A 691 -9.29 -18.10 15.21
C GLU A 691 -9.99 -18.23 16.58
N ILE A 692 -11.07 -17.47 16.82
CA ILE A 692 -11.89 -17.57 18.03
C ILE A 692 -12.72 -18.85 18.02
N ASP A 693 -13.40 -19.14 16.91
CA ASP A 693 -14.28 -20.29 16.80
C ASP A 693 -14.21 -20.94 15.41
N PRO A 694 -13.24 -21.85 15.19
CA PRO A 694 -13.03 -22.47 13.88
C PRO A 694 -14.17 -23.43 13.48
N ALA A 695 -15.04 -23.82 14.42
CA ALA A 695 -16.18 -24.69 14.13
C ALA A 695 -17.36 -23.91 13.53
N THR A 696 -17.57 -22.67 13.96
CA THR A 696 -18.74 -21.87 13.56
C THR A 696 -18.42 -20.80 12.53
N ALA A 697 -17.21 -20.24 12.56
CA ALA A 697 -16.81 -19.15 11.66
C ALA A 697 -17.00 -19.46 10.16
N PRO A 698 -16.74 -20.69 9.67
CA PRO A 698 -17.02 -21.04 8.26
C PRO A 698 -18.49 -21.36 7.97
N GLY A 699 -19.36 -21.37 8.98
CA GLY A 699 -20.78 -21.71 8.85
C GLY A 699 -21.61 -20.59 8.22
N GLU A 700 -22.79 -20.96 7.72
CA GLU A 700 -23.67 -20.05 6.94
C GLU A 700 -24.12 -18.81 7.73
N VAL A 701 -24.27 -18.93 9.06
CA VAL A 701 -24.63 -17.79 9.93
C VAL A 701 -23.60 -16.65 9.79
N TRP A 702 -22.32 -16.98 9.94
CA TRP A 702 -21.24 -15.99 9.89
C TRP A 702 -20.90 -15.57 8.46
N GLU A 703 -21.00 -16.49 7.49
CA GLU A 703 -20.87 -16.13 6.08
C GLU A 703 -21.91 -15.08 5.67
N THR A 704 -23.17 -15.27 6.09
CA THR A 704 -24.27 -14.34 5.81
C THR A 704 -24.05 -13.01 6.51
N LEU A 705 -23.71 -13.01 7.80
CA LEU A 705 -23.47 -11.78 8.57
C LEU A 705 -22.30 -10.94 8.02
N LEU A 706 -21.26 -11.58 7.48
CA LEU A 706 -20.05 -10.88 7.03
C LEU A 706 -20.07 -10.51 5.54
N ASN A 707 -20.84 -11.21 4.71
CA ASN A 707 -20.75 -11.08 3.25
C ASN A 707 -22.07 -10.71 2.56
N ASP A 708 -23.23 -10.76 3.22
CA ASP A 708 -24.50 -10.44 2.57
C ASP A 708 -24.69 -8.92 2.40
N PRO A 709 -24.70 -8.39 1.16
CA PRO A 709 -24.90 -6.98 0.91
C PRO A 709 -26.32 -6.48 1.23
N GLU A 710 -27.31 -7.35 1.42
CA GLU A 710 -28.68 -6.97 1.84
C GLU A 710 -28.78 -6.67 3.34
N ILE A 711 -27.76 -7.06 4.12
CA ILE A 711 -27.64 -6.76 5.53
C ILE A 711 -26.81 -5.47 5.68
N GLU A 712 -27.44 -4.32 5.48
CA GLU A 712 -26.83 -3.04 5.85
C GLU A 712 -26.75 -2.94 7.40
N PRO A 713 -25.63 -2.46 7.97
CA PRO A 713 -25.45 -2.29 9.42
C PRO A 713 -26.39 -1.28 10.07
#